data_AF-A0A1F3LUA7-F1
#
_entry.id   AF-A0A1F3LUA7-F1
#
_cell.length_a   1.000
_cell.length_b   1.000
_cell.length_c   1.000
_cell.angle_alpha   90.00
_cell.angle_beta   90.00
_cell.angle_gamma   90.00
#
_symmetry.space_group_name_H-M   'P 1'
#
loop_
_entity.id
_entity.type
_entity.pdbx_description
1 polymer ?
#
loop_
_entity_poly.entity_id
_entity_poly.type
_entity_poly.pdbx_seq_one_letter_code
_entity_poly.pdbx_strand_id
1 'polypeptide(L)'
;MEKLFPYILGSLLFILSCNPKKQVILSELDINKVQCGWGVAQQDKSVVGKPLTIGGVKYETGIGVHADSKFLIFLNCNGDRFTALAGLDDASNEKGSVEFYVLGDQQVLWKSGIMKKGDAAKKVDVKIVGIEKLALLVTGGGDGIENDYADWVNANIAYNDIEPIAIDNSYLPGKEEILTPVPPSSPRINGPKIYGTHLGSPFLYRIPATGERPMSFSITNLPKGLILDKNTGIITGKTEKAGTYETEITTQNAVGSDKREFKIVVGNTLALTPPMGWNSWYIYYHQVSDSAIRSSADFMIRSGMADFGYQYVNIDDCWAIKNKSNDPIIGGGMRDENGEIRTNKRFPNMKALTGYIHQKGLKAGIYSSPGPTTCGGYAGSYKHEKQDIQTFAQWGFDFLKYDWCSYGRVEKERTREACIKPFKLMWDELQNVNRDIIFNLCQYGMADSWEWAGTMGNSWRTTGDLGILDGVSLPAFYYIGLFNSKHWKYARPGAWNDPDYLLIGWVRNALKDEEFEKTGLTPNEQYSYMSLWSLMAAPLFFSGDMGLLDPFTLNILCNNEVIDIDQDILGHQARIITSNDDEFIMAKELEGGAKAVGLFYVPGNASAQRLSMVDNEANGMSDVMGNSVNPVNYFVWDNNPVPKVIRVNASDINIEGKFKVRDVWRQKDLGVFENYFETSVPFHGVMLLKITEE
;
A
#
# COMPACT_ATOMS: atom_id res chain seq x y z
N MET A 1 12.10 -47.89 62.42
CA MET A 1 13.43 -47.57 62.97
C MET A 1 14.41 -47.66 61.81
N GLU A 2 14.50 -46.57 61.04
CA GLU A 2 15.61 -45.58 61.13
C GLU A 2 16.94 -46.15 60.60
N LYS A 3 17.38 -45.66 59.43
CA LYS A 3 18.49 -44.70 59.35
C LYS A 3 18.73 -44.22 57.90
N LEU A 4 18.83 -42.89 57.80
CA LEU A 4 19.14 -42.10 56.61
C LEU A 4 20.51 -42.45 56.01
N PHE A 5 20.60 -42.42 54.68
CA PHE A 5 21.85 -42.25 53.92
C PHE A 5 21.89 -40.82 53.35
N PRO A 6 23.00 -40.07 53.48
CA PRO A 6 23.09 -38.73 52.92
C PRO A 6 23.52 -38.78 51.45
N TYR A 7 22.80 -38.04 50.61
CA TYR A 7 23.22 -37.71 49.25
C TYR A 7 24.33 -36.65 49.30
N ILE A 8 25.48 -36.97 48.70
CA ILE A 8 26.54 -36.00 48.41
C ILE A 8 26.09 -35.20 47.19
N LEU A 9 25.77 -33.93 47.41
CA LEU A 9 25.49 -32.95 46.37
C LEU A 9 26.82 -32.56 45.70
N GLY A 10 27.11 -33.16 44.55
CA GLY A 10 28.20 -32.70 43.68
C GLY A 10 27.76 -31.41 42.97
N SER A 11 28.27 -30.27 43.42
CA SER A 11 28.14 -28.99 42.75
C SER A 11 28.95 -29.00 41.44
N LEU A 12 28.29 -29.29 40.32
CA LEU A 12 28.81 -28.99 39.00
C LEU A 12 28.78 -27.47 38.81
N LEU A 13 29.92 -26.79 39.00
CA LEU A 13 30.11 -25.43 38.52
C LEU A 13 30.08 -25.47 36.98
N PHE A 14 28.96 -25.07 36.38
CA PHE A 14 28.97 -24.59 35.00
C PHE A 14 29.74 -23.26 35.01
N ILE A 15 31.02 -23.31 34.65
CA ILE A 15 31.76 -22.12 34.23
C ILE A 15 31.11 -21.71 32.91
N LEU A 16 30.14 -20.79 32.97
CA LEU A 16 29.77 -19.97 31.83
C LEU A 16 31.04 -19.24 31.40
N SER A 17 31.74 -19.75 30.40
CA SER A 17 32.79 -19.00 29.72
C SER A 17 32.10 -17.81 29.03
N CYS A 18 32.11 -16.66 29.69
CA CYS A 18 31.73 -15.40 29.06
C CYS A 18 32.81 -15.11 28.02
N ASN A 19 32.54 -15.44 26.75
CA ASN A 19 33.42 -14.98 25.67
C ASN A 19 33.55 -13.46 25.79
N PRO A 20 34.77 -12.91 25.75
CA PRO A 20 34.94 -11.46 25.85
C PRO A 20 34.18 -10.79 24.70
N LYS A 21 33.33 -9.83 25.03
CA LYS A 21 32.58 -9.05 24.03
C LYS A 21 33.57 -8.31 23.14
N LYS A 22 33.28 -8.27 21.84
CA LYS A 22 34.02 -7.44 20.89
C LYS A 22 33.63 -5.98 21.10
N GLN A 23 34.48 -5.06 20.63
CA GLN A 23 34.28 -3.62 20.77
C GLN A 23 34.57 -2.93 19.44
N VAL A 24 33.78 -1.92 19.11
CA VAL A 24 34.01 -1.03 17.96
C VAL A 24 33.90 0.41 18.44
N ILE A 25 34.91 1.22 18.11
CA ILE A 25 34.91 2.65 18.44
C ILE A 25 33.93 3.34 17.49
N LEU A 26 33.13 4.26 18.02
CA LEU A 26 32.09 4.92 17.23
C LEU A 26 32.65 5.60 15.97
N SER A 27 33.83 6.20 16.07
CA SER A 27 34.51 6.89 14.97
C SER A 27 35.15 5.95 13.93
N GLU A 28 35.18 4.64 14.17
CA GLU A 28 35.61 3.62 13.19
C GLU A 28 34.46 3.13 12.30
N LEU A 29 33.20 3.39 12.68
CA LEU A 29 32.05 3.17 11.81
C LEU A 29 32.03 4.16 10.64
N ASP A 30 31.24 3.88 9.61
CA ASP A 30 31.09 4.80 8.47
C ASP A 30 30.40 6.11 8.89
N ILE A 31 31.19 7.10 9.31
CA ILE A 31 30.69 8.39 9.77
C ILE A 31 30.05 9.24 8.66
N ASN A 32 30.19 8.85 7.38
CA ASN A 32 29.48 9.52 6.28
C ASN A 32 27.97 9.31 6.37
N LYS A 33 27.51 8.36 7.21
CA LYS A 33 26.10 8.12 7.52
C LYS A 33 25.51 9.08 8.55
N VAL A 34 26.34 9.89 9.20
CA VAL A 34 25.89 10.94 10.13
C VAL A 34 25.31 12.11 9.33
N GLN A 35 24.07 12.48 9.62
CA GLN A 35 23.44 13.68 9.08
C GLN A 35 23.63 14.83 10.06
N CYS A 36 24.11 16.00 9.60
CA CYS A 36 24.21 17.22 10.41
C CYS A 36 23.36 18.33 9.79
N GLY A 37 22.77 19.18 10.64
CA GLY A 37 22.03 20.37 10.21
C GLY A 37 22.90 21.38 9.48
N TRP A 38 24.20 21.41 9.80
CA TRP A 38 25.22 22.16 9.09
C TRP A 38 26.56 21.40 9.09
N GLY A 39 27.34 21.57 8.02
CA GLY A 39 28.64 20.89 7.88
C GLY A 39 28.50 19.37 7.69
N VAL A 40 29.61 18.66 7.87
CA VAL A 40 29.67 17.19 7.82
C VAL A 40 30.40 16.69 9.05
N ALA A 41 29.98 15.54 9.58
CA ALA A 41 30.62 14.91 10.73
C ALA A 41 32.12 14.71 10.49
N GLN A 42 32.91 14.89 11.54
CA GLN A 42 34.37 14.77 11.48
C GLN A 42 34.86 13.65 12.38
N GLN A 43 35.74 12.80 11.84
CA GLN A 43 36.42 11.76 12.60
C GLN A 43 37.52 12.40 13.45
N ASP A 44 37.49 12.15 14.76
CA ASP A 44 38.51 12.53 15.75
C ASP A 44 38.84 14.04 15.78
N LYS A 45 37.90 14.87 15.32
CA LYS A 45 37.95 16.34 15.30
C LYS A 45 36.55 16.89 15.51
N SER A 46 36.44 18.13 15.99
CA SER A 46 35.16 18.84 16.03
C SER A 46 34.65 19.12 14.62
N VAL A 47 33.36 19.43 14.45
CA VAL A 47 32.73 19.65 13.13
C VAL A 47 33.37 20.78 12.31
N VAL A 48 34.10 21.69 12.96
CA VAL A 48 34.86 22.78 12.32
C VAL A 48 36.35 22.45 12.16
N GLY A 49 36.76 21.20 12.33
CA GLY A 49 38.11 20.70 12.09
C GLY A 49 39.13 20.99 13.20
N LYS A 50 38.67 21.40 14.39
CA LYS A 50 39.53 21.62 15.57
C LYS A 50 39.67 20.35 16.42
N PRO A 51 40.61 20.28 17.38
CA PRO A 51 40.66 19.17 18.34
C PRO A 51 39.34 19.04 19.11
N LEU A 52 38.92 17.80 19.42
CA LEU A 52 37.76 17.50 20.26
C LEU A 52 38.03 17.98 21.69
N THR A 53 37.29 18.97 22.17
CA THR A 53 37.50 19.57 23.49
C THR A 53 36.18 19.90 24.17
N ILE A 54 35.95 19.39 25.38
CA ILE A 54 34.71 19.66 26.13
C ILE A 54 35.08 20.12 27.54
N GLY A 55 34.67 21.33 27.92
CA GLY A 55 34.89 21.86 29.26
C GLY A 55 36.38 22.01 29.60
N GLY A 56 37.21 22.28 28.59
CA GLY A 56 38.67 22.41 28.69
C GLY A 56 39.45 21.09 28.64
N VAL A 57 38.79 19.95 28.51
CA VAL A 57 39.44 18.63 28.42
C VAL A 57 39.54 18.19 26.96
N LYS A 58 40.75 17.85 26.51
CA LYS A 58 41.01 17.33 25.16
C LYS A 58 40.80 15.81 25.09
N TYR A 59 40.19 15.36 24.00
CA TYR A 59 40.00 13.94 23.68
C TYR A 59 40.67 13.59 22.34
N GLU A 60 41.12 12.33 22.20
CA GLU A 60 41.82 11.86 20.99
C GLU A 60 40.88 11.10 20.03
N THR A 61 39.80 10.50 20.53
CA THR A 61 38.87 9.70 19.71
C THR A 61 37.43 10.17 19.89
N GLY A 62 36.71 10.34 18.79
CA GLY A 62 35.30 10.74 18.82
C GLY A 62 34.77 11.19 17.46
N ILE A 63 33.54 11.68 17.48
CA ILE A 63 32.92 12.30 16.30
C ILE A 63 32.43 13.69 16.69
N GLY A 64 32.88 14.70 15.94
CA GLY A 64 32.36 16.06 16.02
C GLY A 64 31.24 16.29 15.02
N VAL A 65 30.13 16.88 15.48
CA VAL A 65 28.91 17.13 14.72
C VAL A 65 28.37 18.54 14.99
N HIS A 66 27.41 18.99 14.18
CA HIS A 66 26.60 20.18 14.45
C HIS A 66 25.12 19.80 14.59
N ALA A 67 24.41 20.43 15.52
CA ALA A 67 23.01 20.14 15.79
C ALA A 67 22.03 20.81 14.79
N ASP A 68 20.93 20.16 14.38
CA ASP A 68 20.53 18.81 14.74
C ASP A 68 21.41 17.76 14.03
N SER A 69 21.87 16.73 14.74
CA SER A 69 22.65 15.63 14.16
C SER A 69 22.02 14.27 14.43
N LYS A 70 22.06 13.38 13.44
CA LYS A 70 21.40 12.07 13.48
C LYS A 70 22.39 10.99 13.04
N PHE A 71 22.67 10.03 13.90
CA PHE A 71 23.48 8.85 13.57
C PHE A 71 22.74 7.57 13.94
N LEU A 72 22.45 6.72 12.95
CA LEU A 72 21.71 5.49 13.12
C LEU A 72 22.61 4.28 12.88
N ILE A 73 22.55 3.31 13.79
CA ILE A 73 23.44 2.15 13.81
C ILE A 73 22.61 0.88 13.95
N PHE A 74 22.75 -0.03 12.99
CA PHE A 74 22.13 -1.34 12.99
C PHE A 74 22.97 -2.31 13.82
N LEU A 75 22.38 -2.82 14.91
CA LEU A 75 22.99 -3.77 15.84
C LEU A 75 22.57 -5.21 15.55
N ASN A 76 21.48 -5.45 14.82
CA ASN A 76 20.93 -6.79 14.56
C ASN A 76 20.75 -7.61 15.86
N CYS A 77 20.32 -6.97 16.94
CA CYS A 77 20.17 -7.55 18.29
C CYS A 77 21.47 -8.12 18.90
N ASN A 78 22.64 -7.79 18.34
CA ASN A 78 23.95 -8.29 18.78
C ASN A 78 24.69 -7.33 19.73
N GLY A 79 24.12 -6.16 20.04
CA GLY A 79 24.69 -5.21 20.99
C GLY A 79 24.66 -5.72 22.44
N ASP A 80 25.61 -5.26 23.25
CA ASP A 80 25.66 -5.48 24.70
C ASP A 80 25.55 -4.16 25.47
N ARG A 81 26.44 -3.20 25.16
CA ARG A 81 26.54 -1.92 25.87
C ARG A 81 27.04 -0.80 24.97
N PHE A 82 26.50 0.40 25.13
CA PHE A 82 27.04 1.63 24.55
C PHE A 82 27.55 2.55 25.66
N THR A 83 28.78 3.01 25.52
CA THR A 83 29.44 3.92 26.47
C THR A 83 30.06 5.09 25.72
N ALA A 84 29.93 6.31 26.25
CA ALA A 84 30.52 7.51 25.67
C ALA A 84 30.65 8.62 26.72
N LEU A 85 31.31 9.71 26.32
CA LEU A 85 31.16 11.04 26.91
C LEU A 85 30.57 11.96 25.85
N ALA A 86 29.66 12.85 26.24
CA ALA A 86 28.98 13.78 25.32
C ALA A 86 29.01 15.21 25.86
N GLY A 87 29.20 16.20 24.99
CA GLY A 87 29.13 17.60 25.37
C GLY A 87 29.31 18.59 24.21
N LEU A 88 29.00 19.86 24.49
CA LEU A 88 29.24 20.96 23.55
C LEU A 88 30.76 21.15 23.39
N ASP A 89 31.24 21.26 22.16
CA ASP A 89 32.67 21.44 21.87
C ASP A 89 33.11 22.87 22.22
N ASP A 90 34.33 23.03 22.74
CA ASP A 90 34.88 24.32 23.17
C ASP A 90 35.15 25.27 21.98
N ALA A 91 35.10 24.80 20.73
CA ALA A 91 35.09 25.69 19.57
C ALA A 91 33.78 26.49 19.43
N SER A 92 32.71 26.09 20.13
CA SER A 92 31.47 26.84 20.21
C SER A 92 31.66 28.17 20.95
N ASN A 93 30.73 29.11 20.71
CA ASN A 93 30.65 30.36 21.46
C ASN A 93 29.53 30.30 22.52
N GLU A 94 29.31 31.41 23.24
CA GLU A 94 28.32 31.48 24.35
C GLU A 94 26.87 31.27 23.92
N LYS A 95 26.58 31.27 22.61
CA LYS A 95 25.24 31.03 22.07
C LYS A 95 24.96 29.56 21.77
N GLY A 96 26.01 28.71 21.72
CA GLY A 96 25.83 27.30 21.42
C GLY A 96 25.09 26.59 22.55
N SER A 97 24.04 25.84 22.22
CA SER A 97 23.29 25.05 23.17
C SER A 97 22.75 23.77 22.51
N VAL A 98 23.04 22.62 23.13
CA VAL A 98 22.70 21.31 22.54
C VAL A 98 22.12 20.36 23.58
N GLU A 99 21.34 19.40 23.12
CA GLU A 99 20.90 18.25 23.92
C GLU A 99 21.18 16.95 23.19
N PHE A 100 21.76 15.99 23.90
CA PHE A 100 22.11 14.68 23.39
C PHE A 100 21.06 13.66 23.82
N TYR A 101 20.75 12.73 22.92
CA TYR A 101 19.92 11.57 23.21
C TYR A 101 20.58 10.30 22.69
N VAL A 102 20.41 9.22 23.44
CA VAL A 102 20.65 7.85 22.98
C VAL A 102 19.32 7.13 22.99
N LEU A 103 18.94 6.58 21.84
CA LEU A 103 17.71 5.83 21.68
C LEU A 103 18.01 4.41 21.22
N GLY A 104 17.22 3.44 21.69
CA GLY A 104 17.22 2.06 21.23
C GLY A 104 15.81 1.65 20.87
N ASP A 105 15.60 1.19 19.63
CA ASP A 105 14.29 0.77 19.11
C ASP A 105 13.13 1.69 19.51
N GLN A 106 13.25 2.99 19.17
CA GLN A 106 12.28 4.04 19.47
C GLN A 106 12.09 4.38 20.96
N GLN A 107 12.96 3.90 21.85
CA GLN A 107 12.93 4.25 23.26
C GLN A 107 14.13 5.12 23.63
N VAL A 108 13.90 6.24 24.32
CA VAL A 108 14.99 7.05 24.86
C VAL A 108 15.65 6.28 26.01
N LEU A 109 16.87 5.80 25.79
CA LEU A 109 17.67 5.09 26.79
C LEU A 109 18.44 6.06 27.69
N TRP A 110 18.82 7.22 27.15
CA TRP A 110 19.54 8.26 27.86
C TRP A 110 19.34 9.64 27.20
N LYS A 111 19.40 10.70 28.00
CA LYS A 111 19.49 12.08 27.51
C LYS A 111 20.33 12.96 28.42
N SER A 112 20.98 13.98 27.86
CA SER A 112 21.85 14.87 28.62
C SER A 112 21.11 15.96 29.40
N GLY A 113 19.95 16.42 28.92
CA GLY A 113 19.48 17.79 29.18
C GLY A 113 20.30 18.82 28.39
N ILE A 114 19.82 20.06 28.28
CA ILE A 114 20.57 21.13 27.60
C ILE A 114 21.98 21.28 28.19
N MET A 115 22.98 21.30 27.31
CA MET A 115 24.39 21.54 27.60
C MET A 115 24.84 22.84 26.94
N LYS A 116 25.66 23.60 27.66
CA LYS A 116 26.18 24.90 27.23
C LYS A 116 27.69 24.95 27.33
N LYS A 117 28.27 26.01 26.80
CA LYS A 117 29.71 26.24 26.83
C LYS A 117 30.27 26.20 28.27
N GLY A 118 31.36 25.46 28.44
CA GLY A 118 32.04 25.29 29.72
C GLY A 118 31.47 24.18 30.61
N ASP A 119 30.34 23.56 30.24
CA ASP A 119 29.86 22.36 30.92
C ASP A 119 30.86 21.20 30.76
N ALA A 120 31.02 20.40 31.82
CA ALA A 120 31.80 19.17 31.74
C ALA A 120 31.07 18.12 30.88
N ALA A 121 31.84 17.28 30.19
CA ALA A 121 31.29 16.17 29.41
C ALA A 121 30.43 15.24 30.29
N LYS A 122 29.24 14.88 29.82
CA LYS A 122 28.32 13.98 30.52
C LYS A 122 28.55 12.54 30.10
N LYS A 123 28.55 11.64 31.10
CA LYS A 123 28.76 10.21 30.88
C LYS A 123 27.50 9.53 30.35
N VAL A 124 27.71 8.71 29.32
CA VAL A 124 26.73 7.81 28.72
C VAL A 124 27.13 6.37 29.03
N ASP A 125 26.18 5.61 29.55
CA ASP A 125 26.40 4.21 29.91
C ASP A 125 25.05 3.47 29.87
N VAL A 126 24.74 2.86 28.72
CA VAL A 126 23.43 2.22 28.47
C VAL A 126 23.60 0.78 28.01
N LYS A 127 22.71 -0.11 28.48
CA LYS A 127 22.59 -1.48 27.98
C LYS A 127 21.82 -1.46 26.68
N ILE A 128 22.30 -2.22 25.70
CA ILE A 128 21.69 -2.34 24.35
C ILE A 128 21.48 -3.81 23.96
N VAL A 129 21.41 -4.71 24.95
CA VAL A 129 21.08 -6.13 24.74
C VAL A 129 19.68 -6.24 24.15
N GLY A 130 19.57 -6.96 23.03
CA GLY A 130 18.29 -7.15 22.33
C GLY A 130 17.82 -5.93 21.54
N ILE A 131 18.58 -4.84 21.52
CA ILE A 131 18.27 -3.67 20.69
C ILE A 131 18.69 -3.94 19.25
N GLU A 132 17.76 -3.74 18.31
CA GLU A 132 18.02 -3.89 16.87
C GLU A 132 18.74 -2.66 16.30
N LYS A 133 18.34 -1.45 16.71
CA LYS A 133 18.92 -0.18 16.25
C LYS A 133 19.25 0.76 17.40
N LEU A 134 20.46 1.28 17.36
CA LEU A 134 20.94 2.35 18.24
C LEU A 134 20.95 3.67 17.46
N ALA A 135 20.33 4.70 18.02
CA ALA A 135 20.31 6.04 17.43
C ALA A 135 20.95 7.06 18.39
N LEU A 136 21.84 7.88 17.84
CA LEU A 136 22.50 8.98 18.54
C LEU A 136 22.01 10.29 17.93
N LEU A 137 21.34 11.10 18.74
CA LEU A 137 20.77 12.38 18.34
C LEU A 137 21.44 13.50 19.10
N VAL A 138 21.69 14.61 18.41
CA VAL A 138 21.95 15.90 19.02
C VAL A 138 20.90 16.86 18.51
N THR A 139 20.20 17.57 19.39
CA THR A 139 19.28 18.66 19.01
C THR A 139 19.81 20.00 19.49
N GLY A 140 19.39 21.10 18.84
CA GLY A 140 19.57 22.45 19.40
C GLY A 140 18.77 22.65 20.68
N GLY A 141 19.17 23.60 21.54
CA GLY A 141 18.48 23.91 22.79
C GLY A 141 17.26 24.83 22.66
N GLY A 142 16.81 25.11 21.43
CA GLY A 142 15.63 25.92 21.13
C GLY A 142 15.89 27.43 21.03
N ASP A 143 17.15 27.85 20.93
CA ASP A 143 17.59 29.25 20.87
C ASP A 143 18.28 29.65 19.55
N GLY A 144 18.23 28.79 18.53
CA GLY A 144 18.84 29.00 17.21
C GLY A 144 19.63 27.77 16.76
N ILE A 145 20.50 27.95 15.77
CA ILE A 145 21.44 26.91 15.30
C ILE A 145 22.91 27.37 15.42
N GLU A 146 23.13 28.51 16.08
CA GLU A 146 24.38 29.26 16.00
C GLU A 146 25.45 28.65 16.93
N ASN A 147 26.49 28.04 16.35
CA ASN A 147 27.61 27.40 17.07
C ASN A 147 27.21 26.20 17.95
N ASP A 148 26.21 25.42 17.52
CA ASP A 148 25.82 24.16 18.16
C ASP A 148 26.75 23.00 17.77
N TYR A 149 28.06 23.16 18.03
CA TYR A 149 29.08 22.15 17.80
C TYR A 149 29.11 21.17 18.97
N ALA A 150 28.94 19.90 18.68
CA ALA A 150 28.74 18.85 19.67
C ALA A 150 29.69 17.69 19.40
N ASP A 151 30.19 17.08 20.46
CA ASP A 151 31.14 15.98 20.38
C ASP A 151 30.63 14.74 21.13
N TRP A 152 30.70 13.59 20.45
CA TRP A 152 30.66 12.27 21.08
C TRP A 152 32.08 11.75 21.20
N VAL A 153 32.65 11.72 22.40
CA VAL A 153 34.06 11.33 22.64
C VAL A 153 34.17 10.05 23.45
N ASN A 154 35.25 9.29 23.23
CA ASN A 154 35.47 7.97 23.82
C ASN A 154 34.24 7.04 23.68
N ALA A 155 33.52 7.16 22.56
CA ALA A 155 32.29 6.45 22.31
C ALA A 155 32.59 5.05 21.74
N ASN A 156 31.97 4.02 22.33
CA ASN A 156 32.28 2.63 22.06
C ASN A 156 31.03 1.74 22.17
N ILE A 157 30.92 0.75 21.28
CA ILE A 157 29.85 -0.24 21.27
C ILE A 157 30.46 -1.61 21.56
N ALA A 158 30.03 -2.24 22.65
CA ALA A 158 30.31 -3.65 22.92
C ALA A 158 29.26 -4.53 22.24
N TYR A 159 29.69 -5.60 21.57
CA TYR A 159 28.82 -6.49 20.81
C TYR A 159 29.28 -7.96 20.87
N ASN A 160 28.40 -8.85 20.40
CA ASN A 160 28.62 -10.29 20.33
C ASN A 160 29.40 -10.66 19.06
N ASP A 161 28.72 -11.32 18.12
CA ASP A 161 29.37 -11.96 16.97
C ASP A 161 29.32 -11.08 15.73
N ILE A 162 28.18 -10.42 15.50
CA ILE A 162 27.93 -9.53 14.35
C ILE A 162 28.30 -8.10 14.72
N GLU A 163 29.21 -7.51 13.95
CA GLU A 163 29.67 -6.14 14.14
C GLU A 163 28.56 -5.12 13.79
N PRO A 164 28.37 -4.07 14.61
CA PRO A 164 27.46 -2.97 14.33
C PRO A 164 27.76 -2.28 12.98
N ILE A 165 26.72 -1.87 12.27
CA ILE A 165 26.85 -1.21 10.96
C ILE A 165 26.15 0.15 11.00
N ALA A 166 26.87 1.21 10.62
CA ALA A 166 26.26 2.52 10.39
C ALA A 166 25.31 2.47 9.18
N ILE A 167 24.09 2.98 9.32
CA ILE A 167 23.07 2.99 8.27
C ILE A 167 22.54 4.41 8.02
N ASP A 168 22.09 4.67 6.80
CA ASP A 168 21.51 5.96 6.46
C ASP A 168 20.23 6.20 7.29
N ASN A 169 20.12 7.40 7.85
CA ASN A 169 18.89 7.85 8.48
C ASN A 169 17.91 8.41 7.43
N SER A 170 17.61 7.58 6.45
CA SER A 170 16.66 7.80 5.37
C SER A 170 16.07 6.45 5.00
N TYR A 171 14.85 6.40 4.47
CA TYR A 171 14.32 5.16 3.88
C TYR A 171 15.35 4.60 2.90
N LEU A 172 15.63 3.30 2.97
CA LEU A 172 16.51 2.65 2.00
C LEU A 172 15.80 2.73 0.64
N PRO A 173 16.29 3.52 -0.33
CA PRO A 173 15.73 3.47 -1.67
C PRO A 173 16.22 2.16 -2.24
N GLY A 174 15.46 1.08 -2.05
CA GLY A 174 15.74 -0.19 -2.71
C GLY A 174 15.96 0.06 -4.20
N LYS A 175 16.72 -0.81 -4.85
CA LYS A 175 16.95 -0.65 -6.29
C LYS A 175 15.71 -1.08 -7.06
N GLU A 176 15.24 -0.25 -7.99
CA GLU A 176 14.17 -0.61 -8.92
C GLU A 176 14.67 -1.72 -9.86
N GLU A 177 14.27 -2.94 -9.55
CA GLU A 177 14.56 -4.12 -10.36
C GLU A 177 13.27 -4.63 -10.97
N ILE A 178 13.24 -4.73 -12.30
CA ILE A 178 12.13 -5.30 -13.05
C ILE A 178 12.17 -6.82 -12.90
N LEU A 179 11.23 -7.38 -12.14
CA LEU A 179 11.16 -8.83 -11.88
C LEU A 179 10.44 -9.60 -13.00
N THR A 180 9.36 -9.03 -13.55
CA THR A 180 8.58 -9.71 -14.59
C THR A 180 9.27 -9.65 -15.95
N PRO A 181 9.43 -10.79 -16.66
CA PRO A 181 9.91 -10.81 -18.04
C PRO A 181 9.01 -9.98 -18.96
N VAL A 182 9.59 -9.46 -20.06
CA VAL A 182 8.81 -8.78 -21.09
C VAL A 182 7.81 -9.77 -21.72
N PRO A 183 6.53 -9.38 -21.92
CA PRO A 183 5.57 -10.23 -22.62
C PRO A 183 6.07 -10.66 -24.00
N PRO A 184 5.80 -11.91 -24.42
CA PRO A 184 6.24 -12.39 -25.72
C PRO A 184 5.54 -11.64 -26.87
N SER A 185 6.17 -11.61 -28.04
CA SER A 185 5.56 -11.06 -29.27
C SER A 185 4.35 -11.87 -29.74
N SER A 186 4.29 -13.17 -29.44
CA SER A 186 3.11 -14.01 -29.70
C SER A 186 1.94 -13.59 -28.81
N PRO A 187 0.68 -13.72 -29.27
CA PRO A 187 -0.48 -13.35 -28.47
C PRO A 187 -0.51 -14.12 -27.15
N ARG A 188 -1.03 -13.48 -26.10
CA ARG A 188 -1.42 -14.12 -24.84
C ARG A 188 -2.70 -13.47 -24.35
N ILE A 189 -3.74 -14.27 -24.11
CA ILE A 189 -5.00 -13.83 -23.54
C ILE A 189 -4.86 -13.74 -22.01
N ASN A 190 -5.05 -12.54 -21.47
CA ASN A 190 -4.97 -12.24 -20.04
C ASN A 190 -6.36 -11.96 -19.45
N GLY A 191 -6.40 -11.71 -18.14
CA GLY A 191 -7.61 -11.29 -17.43
C GLY A 191 -8.53 -12.45 -17.01
N PRO A 192 -9.73 -12.14 -16.50
CA PRO A 192 -10.58 -13.13 -15.87
C PRO A 192 -11.12 -14.15 -16.87
N LYS A 193 -11.24 -15.42 -16.43
CA LYS A 193 -11.88 -16.50 -17.21
C LYS A 193 -13.41 -16.45 -17.15
N ILE A 194 -13.99 -15.50 -16.42
CA ILE A 194 -15.43 -15.40 -16.22
C ILE A 194 -15.86 -13.93 -16.18
N TYR A 195 -17.03 -13.62 -16.74
CA TYR A 195 -17.60 -12.29 -16.72
C TYR A 195 -19.11 -12.34 -16.52
N GLY A 196 -19.62 -11.53 -15.60
CA GLY A 196 -21.04 -11.46 -15.24
C GLY A 196 -21.73 -10.24 -15.84
N THR A 197 -22.97 -10.40 -16.29
CA THR A 197 -23.80 -9.33 -16.84
C THR A 197 -25.28 -9.58 -16.54
N HIS A 198 -26.09 -8.53 -16.39
CA HIS A 198 -27.54 -8.69 -16.26
C HIS A 198 -28.21 -8.96 -17.62
N LEU A 199 -29.37 -9.62 -17.55
CA LEU A 199 -30.22 -9.85 -18.71
C LEU A 199 -30.68 -8.50 -19.32
N GLY A 200 -30.52 -8.31 -20.64
CA GLY A 200 -30.96 -7.10 -21.35
C GLY A 200 -30.10 -5.84 -21.14
N SER A 201 -29.12 -5.90 -20.23
CA SER A 201 -28.15 -4.82 -20.03
C SER A 201 -27.22 -4.66 -21.24
N PRO A 202 -26.77 -3.42 -21.55
CA PRO A 202 -25.68 -3.20 -22.48
C PRO A 202 -24.41 -3.94 -22.05
N PHE A 203 -23.96 -4.88 -22.88
CA PHE A 203 -22.72 -5.61 -22.70
C PHE A 203 -21.56 -4.84 -23.33
N LEU A 204 -20.44 -4.78 -22.61
CA LEU A 204 -19.17 -4.25 -23.10
C LEU A 204 -18.04 -5.07 -22.48
N TYR A 205 -17.16 -5.65 -23.27
CA TYR A 205 -15.98 -6.35 -22.75
C TYR A 205 -14.86 -6.29 -23.78
N ARG A 206 -13.69 -5.81 -23.39
CA ARG A 206 -12.46 -5.89 -24.17
C ARG A 206 -11.72 -7.16 -23.78
N ILE A 207 -11.44 -8.03 -24.73
CA ILE A 207 -10.59 -9.20 -24.51
C ILE A 207 -9.17 -8.71 -24.22
N PRO A 208 -8.63 -8.88 -23.00
CA PRO A 208 -7.27 -8.45 -22.67
C PRO A 208 -6.28 -9.39 -23.34
N ALA A 209 -5.43 -8.87 -24.22
CA ALA A 209 -4.42 -9.70 -24.87
C ALA A 209 -3.14 -8.92 -25.16
N THR A 210 -2.01 -9.44 -24.67
CA THR A 210 -0.67 -8.97 -25.02
C THR A 210 -0.17 -9.66 -26.29
N GLY A 211 0.88 -9.11 -26.90
CA GLY A 211 1.45 -9.57 -28.17
C GLY A 211 1.48 -8.44 -29.21
N GLU A 212 2.27 -8.63 -30.27
CA GLU A 212 2.40 -7.63 -31.34
C GLU A 212 1.07 -7.45 -32.10
N ARG A 213 0.80 -6.21 -32.51
CA ARG A 213 -0.35 -5.83 -33.35
C ARG A 213 0.12 -5.58 -34.80
N PRO A 214 -0.72 -5.82 -35.83
CA PRO A 214 -2.15 -6.14 -35.76
C PRO A 214 -2.44 -7.55 -35.24
N MET A 215 -3.56 -7.68 -34.53
CA MET A 215 -4.05 -8.91 -33.92
C MET A 215 -5.52 -9.11 -34.30
N SER A 216 -5.93 -10.35 -34.55
CA SER A 216 -7.31 -10.72 -34.81
C SER A 216 -7.89 -11.56 -33.68
N PHE A 217 -9.20 -11.41 -33.45
CA PHE A 217 -9.94 -12.07 -32.37
C PHE A 217 -11.09 -12.90 -32.94
N SER A 218 -11.35 -14.06 -32.33
CA SER A 218 -12.57 -14.84 -32.53
C SER A 218 -13.05 -15.44 -31.22
N ILE A 219 -14.35 -15.69 -31.11
CA ILE A 219 -14.97 -16.31 -29.95
C ILE A 219 -16.05 -17.31 -30.39
N THR A 220 -16.04 -18.50 -29.80
CA THR A 220 -17.06 -19.53 -30.03
C THR A 220 -18.23 -19.37 -29.06
N ASN A 221 -19.41 -19.88 -29.43
CA ASN A 221 -20.60 -19.93 -28.57
C ASN A 221 -20.99 -18.57 -27.92
N LEU A 222 -20.74 -17.46 -28.62
CA LEU A 222 -21.09 -16.14 -28.13
C LEU A 222 -22.63 -16.02 -27.96
N PRO A 223 -23.13 -15.54 -26.81
CA PRO A 223 -24.56 -15.37 -26.59
C PRO A 223 -25.24 -14.56 -27.70
N LYS A 224 -26.42 -15.00 -28.13
CA LYS A 224 -27.18 -14.33 -29.19
C LYS A 224 -27.45 -12.87 -28.80
N GLY A 225 -27.10 -11.96 -29.71
CA GLY A 225 -27.25 -10.52 -29.54
C GLY A 225 -25.97 -9.81 -29.10
N LEU A 226 -24.94 -10.56 -28.70
CA LEU A 226 -23.59 -10.04 -28.56
C LEU A 226 -22.82 -10.15 -29.88
N ILE A 227 -21.91 -9.21 -30.13
CA ILE A 227 -21.12 -9.08 -31.34
C ILE A 227 -19.67 -8.81 -30.94
N LEU A 228 -18.74 -9.59 -31.49
CA LEU A 228 -17.31 -9.34 -31.40
C LEU A 228 -16.83 -8.54 -32.62
N ASP A 229 -16.17 -7.41 -32.37
CA ASP A 229 -15.29 -6.79 -33.35
C ASP A 229 -13.96 -7.54 -33.39
N LYS A 230 -13.72 -8.23 -34.51
CA LYS A 230 -12.56 -9.11 -34.71
C LYS A 230 -11.22 -8.37 -34.77
N ASN A 231 -11.21 -7.05 -35.01
CA ASN A 231 -9.98 -6.27 -35.12
C ASN A 231 -9.59 -5.64 -33.78
N THR A 232 -10.57 -5.30 -32.96
CA THR A 232 -10.35 -4.61 -31.68
C THR A 232 -10.42 -5.55 -30.48
N GLY A 233 -11.05 -6.72 -30.62
CA GLY A 233 -11.28 -7.64 -29.51
C GLY A 233 -12.40 -7.18 -28.57
N ILE A 234 -13.23 -6.21 -28.99
CA ILE A 234 -14.31 -5.66 -28.18
C ILE A 234 -15.62 -6.39 -28.48
N ILE A 235 -16.22 -6.95 -27.44
CA ILE A 235 -17.55 -7.55 -27.46
C ILE A 235 -18.56 -6.52 -26.97
N THR A 236 -19.60 -6.28 -27.76
CA THR A 236 -20.70 -5.38 -27.43
C THR A 236 -22.06 -6.02 -27.70
N GLY A 237 -23.13 -5.42 -27.23
CA GLY A 237 -24.50 -5.81 -27.59
C GLY A 237 -25.39 -5.99 -26.38
N LYS A 238 -26.41 -6.84 -26.51
CA LYS A 238 -27.32 -7.22 -25.42
C LYS A 238 -27.74 -8.67 -25.61
N THR A 239 -28.01 -9.35 -24.52
CA THR A 239 -28.53 -10.72 -24.56
C THR A 239 -29.81 -10.82 -23.74
N GLU A 240 -30.83 -11.43 -24.35
CA GLU A 240 -32.17 -11.61 -23.77
C GLU A 240 -32.39 -13.03 -23.26
N LYS A 241 -31.32 -13.83 -23.15
CA LYS A 241 -31.37 -15.18 -22.61
C LYS A 241 -30.37 -15.35 -21.46
N ALA A 242 -30.91 -15.57 -20.27
CA ALA A 242 -30.14 -15.90 -19.08
C ALA A 242 -29.45 -17.26 -19.24
N GLY A 243 -28.30 -17.43 -18.57
CA GLY A 243 -27.53 -18.67 -18.60
C GLY A 243 -26.03 -18.45 -18.47
N THR A 244 -25.31 -19.55 -18.28
CA THR A 244 -23.85 -19.58 -18.37
C THR A 244 -23.46 -20.09 -19.74
N TYR A 245 -22.64 -19.32 -20.46
CA TYR A 245 -22.17 -19.63 -21.80
C TYR A 245 -20.69 -19.93 -21.72
N GLU A 246 -20.35 -21.20 -21.94
CA GLU A 246 -18.96 -21.65 -22.10
C GLU A 246 -18.48 -21.23 -23.49
N THR A 247 -17.50 -20.35 -23.55
CA THR A 247 -16.93 -19.81 -24.80
C THR A 247 -15.43 -20.09 -24.86
N GLU A 248 -14.88 -20.15 -26.07
CA GLU A 248 -13.43 -20.19 -26.29
C GLU A 248 -13.03 -18.94 -27.08
N ILE A 249 -12.15 -18.13 -26.50
CA ILE A 249 -11.52 -17.00 -27.18
C ILE A 249 -10.28 -17.52 -27.90
N THR A 250 -10.07 -17.06 -29.13
CA THR A 250 -8.81 -17.24 -29.86
C THR A 250 -8.30 -15.86 -30.30
N THR A 251 -7.01 -15.61 -30.07
CA THR A 251 -6.30 -14.43 -30.57
C THR A 251 -5.14 -14.86 -31.44
N GLN A 252 -4.85 -14.11 -32.51
CA GLN A 252 -3.81 -14.45 -33.47
C GLN A 252 -3.12 -13.19 -34.01
N ASN A 253 -1.80 -13.26 -34.18
CA ASN A 253 -1.02 -12.29 -34.95
C ASN A 253 -0.04 -13.01 -35.89
N ALA A 254 0.94 -12.30 -36.45
CA ALA A 254 1.91 -12.87 -37.38
C ALA A 254 2.88 -13.90 -36.76
N VAL A 255 3.05 -13.89 -35.43
CA VAL A 255 4.02 -14.71 -34.69
C VAL A 255 3.38 -15.97 -34.13
N GLY A 256 2.08 -15.94 -33.82
CA GLY A 256 1.39 -17.11 -33.28
C GLY A 256 -0.07 -16.84 -32.90
N SER A 257 -0.63 -17.74 -32.10
CA SER A 257 -1.99 -17.66 -31.58
C SER A 257 -2.07 -18.15 -30.15
N ASP A 258 -3.06 -17.66 -29.42
CA ASP A 258 -3.42 -18.16 -28.09
C ASP A 258 -4.91 -18.45 -27.99
N LYS A 259 -5.27 -19.35 -27.07
CA LYS A 259 -6.65 -19.76 -26.81
C LYS A 259 -6.92 -19.82 -25.32
N ARG A 260 -8.09 -19.34 -24.90
CA ARG A 260 -8.50 -19.36 -23.49
C ARG A 260 -9.99 -19.63 -23.37
N GLU A 261 -10.36 -20.52 -22.45
CA GLU A 261 -11.73 -20.70 -22.02
C GLU A 261 -12.24 -19.44 -21.31
N PHE A 262 -13.47 -19.05 -21.61
CA PHE A 262 -14.10 -17.86 -21.04
C PHE A 262 -15.59 -18.10 -20.81
N LYS A 263 -16.07 -17.79 -19.62
CA LYS A 263 -17.49 -17.94 -19.23
C LYS A 263 -18.19 -16.60 -19.24
N ILE A 264 -19.27 -16.49 -20.00
CA ILE A 264 -20.19 -15.35 -19.89
C ILE A 264 -21.39 -15.81 -19.07
N VAL A 265 -21.61 -15.19 -17.91
CA VAL A 265 -22.74 -15.45 -17.02
C VAL A 265 -23.76 -14.34 -17.17
N VAL A 266 -24.90 -14.65 -17.78
CA VAL A 266 -26.05 -13.76 -17.87
C VAL A 266 -26.98 -14.12 -16.72
N GLY A 267 -26.94 -13.31 -15.66
CA GLY A 267 -27.62 -13.60 -14.40
C GLY A 267 -27.72 -12.37 -13.50
N ASN A 268 -27.83 -12.57 -12.19
CA ASN A 268 -28.04 -11.47 -11.23
C ASN A 268 -26.76 -10.96 -10.57
N THR A 269 -25.62 -11.63 -10.82
CA THR A 269 -24.34 -11.35 -10.15
C THR A 269 -23.37 -10.71 -11.12
N LEU A 270 -22.95 -9.49 -10.80
CA LEU A 270 -21.85 -8.77 -11.47
C LEU A 270 -20.54 -9.00 -10.71
N ALA A 271 -19.42 -8.46 -11.22
CA ALA A 271 -18.10 -8.53 -10.57
C ALA A 271 -17.70 -9.94 -10.10
N LEU A 272 -17.88 -10.95 -10.95
CA LEU A 272 -17.54 -12.34 -10.64
C LEU A 272 -16.04 -12.55 -10.34
N THR A 273 -15.20 -11.60 -10.74
CA THR A 273 -13.83 -11.40 -10.23
C THR A 273 -13.69 -9.95 -9.73
N PRO A 274 -12.65 -9.64 -8.93
CA PRO A 274 -12.42 -8.29 -8.44
C PRO A 274 -12.31 -7.27 -9.58
N PRO A 275 -12.98 -6.10 -9.51
CA PRO A 275 -12.85 -5.08 -10.55
C PRO A 275 -11.44 -4.49 -10.63
N MET A 276 -10.96 -4.20 -11.85
CA MET A 276 -9.62 -3.63 -12.10
C MET A 276 -9.70 -2.35 -12.93
N GLY A 277 -8.97 -1.30 -12.54
CA GLY A 277 -9.03 -0.03 -13.27
C GLY A 277 -8.12 1.06 -12.71
N TRP A 278 -8.53 2.30 -12.96
CA TRP A 278 -7.88 3.51 -12.48
C TRP A 278 -8.90 4.48 -11.88
N ASN A 279 -8.52 5.21 -10.84
CA ASN A 279 -9.32 6.26 -10.22
C ASN A 279 -8.56 7.59 -10.15
N SER A 280 -9.27 8.71 -10.36
CA SER A 280 -8.69 10.05 -10.48
C SER A 280 -8.25 10.74 -9.18
N TRP A 281 -8.65 10.25 -8.01
CA TRP A 281 -8.61 11.02 -6.76
C TRP A 281 -7.20 11.48 -6.37
N TYR A 282 -6.24 10.56 -6.25
CA TYR A 282 -4.89 10.85 -5.75
C TYR A 282 -3.97 11.59 -6.74
N ILE A 283 -4.49 11.93 -7.92
CA ILE A 283 -3.78 12.69 -8.96
C ILE A 283 -4.41 14.05 -9.18
N TYR A 284 -5.72 14.08 -9.33
CA TYR A 284 -6.41 15.29 -9.73
C TYR A 284 -7.10 15.98 -8.55
N TYR A 285 -7.53 15.25 -7.52
CA TYR A 285 -8.37 15.78 -6.44
C TYR A 285 -9.44 16.74 -6.98
N HIS A 286 -9.44 17.98 -6.50
CA HIS A 286 -10.34 19.04 -6.89
C HIS A 286 -10.03 19.66 -8.26
N GLN A 287 -9.03 19.20 -9.02
CA GLN A 287 -8.63 19.70 -10.34
C GLN A 287 -9.08 18.80 -11.50
N VAL A 288 -9.80 17.71 -11.22
CA VAL A 288 -10.27 16.75 -12.23
C VAL A 288 -11.14 17.42 -13.31
N SER A 289 -11.01 16.95 -14.56
CA SER A 289 -11.68 17.50 -15.74
C SER A 289 -11.98 16.43 -16.79
N ASP A 290 -12.91 16.71 -17.72
CA ASP A 290 -13.21 15.81 -18.85
C ASP A 290 -11.95 15.45 -19.65
N SER A 291 -11.07 16.43 -19.94
CA SER A 291 -9.84 16.18 -20.70
C SER A 291 -8.84 15.28 -19.97
N ALA A 292 -8.72 15.43 -18.65
CA ALA A 292 -7.89 14.57 -17.81
C ALA A 292 -8.37 13.11 -17.88
N ILE A 293 -9.69 12.89 -17.75
CA ILE A 293 -10.28 11.55 -17.78
C ILE A 293 -10.11 10.89 -19.18
N ARG A 294 -10.30 11.65 -20.27
CA ARG A 294 -10.03 11.14 -21.63
C ARG A 294 -8.56 10.76 -21.81
N SER A 295 -7.66 11.60 -21.31
CA SER A 295 -6.21 11.35 -21.39
C SER A 295 -5.83 10.09 -20.60
N SER A 296 -6.37 9.89 -19.40
CA SER A 296 -6.17 8.65 -18.63
C SER A 296 -6.68 7.41 -19.37
N ALA A 297 -7.83 7.51 -20.06
CA ALA A 297 -8.34 6.42 -20.89
C ALA A 297 -7.43 6.12 -22.10
N ASP A 298 -6.86 7.14 -22.73
CA ASP A 298 -5.84 6.98 -23.78
C ASP A 298 -4.58 6.30 -23.26
N PHE A 299 -4.08 6.74 -22.10
CA PHE A 299 -2.90 6.16 -21.48
C PHE A 299 -3.11 4.69 -21.08
N MET A 300 -4.29 4.32 -20.57
CA MET A 300 -4.62 2.92 -20.23
C MET A 300 -4.53 1.98 -21.43
N ILE A 301 -4.89 2.45 -22.63
CA ILE A 301 -4.71 1.70 -23.88
C ILE A 301 -3.25 1.70 -24.29
N ARG A 302 -2.61 2.89 -24.33
CA ARG A 302 -1.26 3.06 -24.87
C ARG A 302 -0.17 2.37 -24.04
N SER A 303 -0.34 2.31 -22.73
CA SER A 303 0.59 1.65 -21.81
C SER A 303 0.48 0.12 -21.84
N GLY A 304 -0.59 -0.42 -22.43
CA GLY A 304 -0.87 -1.86 -22.44
C GLY A 304 -1.61 -2.35 -21.20
N MET A 305 -1.92 -1.51 -20.20
CA MET A 305 -2.67 -1.93 -19.00
C MET A 305 -4.01 -2.58 -19.36
N ALA A 306 -4.73 -2.06 -20.36
CA ALA A 306 -5.97 -2.68 -20.83
C ALA A 306 -5.79 -4.10 -21.39
N ASP A 307 -4.60 -4.44 -21.87
CA ASP A 307 -4.26 -5.76 -22.38
C ASP A 307 -3.92 -6.76 -21.26
N PHE A 308 -3.87 -6.30 -20.00
CA PHE A 308 -3.77 -7.10 -18.78
C PHE A 308 -5.07 -7.17 -17.96
N GLY A 309 -6.12 -6.43 -18.35
CA GLY A 309 -7.46 -6.52 -17.75
C GLY A 309 -7.96 -5.25 -17.03
N TYR A 310 -7.12 -4.21 -16.92
CA TYR A 310 -7.57 -2.90 -16.43
C TYR A 310 -8.63 -2.32 -17.37
N GLN A 311 -9.84 -2.10 -16.86
CA GLN A 311 -10.98 -1.77 -17.72
C GLN A 311 -11.80 -0.59 -17.22
N TYR A 312 -11.72 -0.20 -15.95
CA TYR A 312 -12.49 0.93 -15.40
C TYR A 312 -11.66 2.21 -15.38
N VAL A 313 -12.22 3.33 -15.86
CA VAL A 313 -11.66 4.68 -15.76
C VAL A 313 -12.64 5.51 -14.93
N ASN A 314 -12.33 5.68 -13.65
CA ASN A 314 -13.26 6.24 -12.67
C ASN A 314 -12.96 7.72 -12.40
N ILE A 315 -14.02 8.52 -12.47
CA ILE A 315 -14.05 9.90 -11.99
C ILE A 315 -14.43 9.84 -10.52
N ASP A 316 -13.58 10.39 -9.66
CA ASP A 316 -13.87 10.54 -8.24
C ASP A 316 -14.66 11.85 -7.97
N ASP A 317 -14.64 12.39 -6.75
CA ASP A 317 -15.35 13.61 -6.39
C ASP A 317 -14.97 14.83 -7.27
N CYS A 318 -15.65 15.96 -7.09
CA CYS A 318 -15.38 17.25 -7.73
C CYS A 318 -15.84 17.40 -9.20
N TRP A 319 -16.62 16.46 -9.75
CA TRP A 319 -17.21 16.56 -11.10
C TRP A 319 -18.53 17.36 -11.13
N ALA A 320 -19.30 17.33 -10.05
CA ALA A 320 -20.60 17.99 -9.93
C ALA A 320 -20.44 19.49 -9.60
N ILE A 321 -21.54 20.19 -9.35
CA ILE A 321 -21.51 21.57 -8.83
C ILE A 321 -21.15 21.57 -7.33
N LYS A 322 -20.21 22.45 -6.94
CA LYS A 322 -19.79 22.68 -5.56
C LYS A 322 -20.78 23.58 -4.82
N ASN A 323 -21.27 23.11 -3.69
CA ASN A 323 -22.22 23.85 -2.88
C ASN A 323 -21.63 25.17 -2.38
N LYS A 324 -22.36 26.29 -2.55
CA LYS A 324 -21.96 27.64 -2.11
C LYS A 324 -20.59 28.11 -2.60
N SER A 325 -20.07 27.56 -3.71
CA SER A 325 -18.85 28.07 -4.33
C SER A 325 -19.13 29.35 -5.11
N ASN A 326 -18.23 30.34 -4.98
CA ASN A 326 -18.24 31.56 -5.79
C ASN A 326 -17.44 31.41 -7.10
N ASP A 327 -16.74 30.30 -7.30
CA ASP A 327 -16.01 30.02 -8.54
C ASP A 327 -17.03 29.70 -9.66
N PRO A 328 -17.08 30.47 -10.77
CA PRO A 328 -18.03 30.25 -11.85
C PRO A 328 -17.78 28.97 -12.68
N ILE A 329 -16.64 28.29 -12.49
CA ILE A 329 -16.33 26.99 -13.12
C ILE A 329 -17.02 25.85 -12.39
N ILE A 330 -16.99 25.85 -11.05
CA ILE A 330 -17.49 24.75 -10.21
C ILE A 330 -18.74 25.10 -9.41
N GLY A 331 -19.09 26.37 -9.27
CA GLY A 331 -20.25 26.87 -8.53
C GLY A 331 -21.51 27.02 -9.38
N GLY A 332 -22.64 27.20 -8.72
CA GLY A 332 -23.97 27.29 -9.32
C GLY A 332 -25.04 26.60 -8.47
N GLY A 333 -26.24 26.44 -9.02
CA GLY A 333 -27.26 25.57 -8.42
C GLY A 333 -26.84 24.11 -8.57
N MET A 334 -26.86 23.34 -7.48
CA MET A 334 -26.46 21.92 -7.48
C MET A 334 -27.37 21.03 -8.34
N ARG A 335 -28.63 21.45 -8.50
CA ARG A 335 -29.66 20.77 -9.25
C ARG A 335 -30.35 21.73 -10.21
N ASP A 336 -30.95 21.21 -11.27
CA ASP A 336 -31.80 21.99 -12.16
C ASP A 336 -33.25 22.07 -11.65
N GLU A 337 -34.14 22.64 -12.46
CA GLU A 337 -35.56 22.82 -12.11
C GLU A 337 -36.33 21.49 -11.96
N ASN A 338 -35.83 20.41 -12.57
CA ASN A 338 -36.40 19.06 -12.46
C ASN A 338 -35.80 18.26 -11.29
N GLY A 339 -34.83 18.83 -10.58
CA GLY A 339 -34.10 18.17 -9.50
C GLY A 339 -32.95 17.28 -9.99
N GLU A 340 -32.60 17.31 -11.28
CA GLU A 340 -31.47 16.56 -11.83
C GLU A 340 -30.14 17.15 -11.35
N ILE A 341 -29.20 16.27 -11.00
CA ILE A 341 -27.86 16.69 -10.57
C ILE A 341 -27.10 17.37 -11.71
N ARG A 342 -26.48 18.52 -11.42
CA ARG A 342 -25.75 19.31 -12.42
C ARG A 342 -24.25 19.02 -12.37
N THR A 343 -23.66 18.90 -13.55
CA THR A 343 -22.21 18.87 -13.74
C THR A 343 -21.64 20.29 -13.71
N ASN A 344 -20.36 20.41 -13.33
CA ASN A 344 -19.67 21.68 -13.46
C ASN A 344 -19.08 21.91 -14.87
N LYS A 345 -18.54 23.11 -15.12
CA LYS A 345 -18.04 23.49 -16.45
C LYS A 345 -16.81 22.69 -16.92
N ARG A 346 -16.16 21.91 -16.04
CA ARG A 346 -15.08 20.99 -16.44
C ARG A 346 -15.60 19.69 -17.03
N PHE A 347 -16.88 19.39 -16.83
CA PHE A 347 -17.58 18.21 -17.34
C PHE A 347 -18.82 18.63 -18.14
N PRO A 348 -18.63 19.23 -19.33
CA PRO A 348 -19.73 19.79 -20.10
C PRO A 348 -20.67 18.72 -20.70
N ASN A 349 -20.20 17.47 -20.87
CA ASN A 349 -21.01 16.40 -21.45
C ASN A 349 -20.57 15.01 -20.99
N MET A 350 -21.20 14.51 -19.93
CA MET A 350 -20.87 13.19 -19.35
C MET A 350 -21.15 12.04 -20.31
N LYS A 351 -22.22 12.10 -21.11
CA LYS A 351 -22.55 11.05 -22.08
C LYS A 351 -21.52 10.94 -23.21
N ALA A 352 -20.97 12.07 -23.66
CA ALA A 352 -19.89 12.07 -24.64
C ALA A 352 -18.56 11.60 -24.05
N LEU A 353 -18.35 11.77 -22.74
CA LEU A 353 -17.18 11.26 -22.02
C LEU A 353 -17.23 9.74 -21.88
N THR A 354 -18.31 9.19 -21.34
CA THR A 354 -18.50 7.74 -21.22
C THR A 354 -18.46 7.05 -22.58
N GLY A 355 -19.14 7.61 -23.60
CA GLY A 355 -19.13 7.05 -24.96
C GLY A 355 -17.75 7.03 -25.61
N TYR A 356 -16.85 7.95 -25.25
CA TYR A 356 -15.46 7.93 -25.69
C TYR A 356 -14.64 6.85 -24.99
N ILE A 357 -14.87 6.65 -23.69
CA ILE A 357 -14.25 5.56 -22.92
C ILE A 357 -14.72 4.19 -23.47
N HIS A 358 -16.03 4.04 -23.73
CA HIS A 358 -16.61 2.79 -24.27
C HIS A 358 -16.09 2.42 -25.66
N GLN A 359 -15.82 3.40 -26.53
CA GLN A 359 -15.24 3.15 -27.85
C GLN A 359 -13.87 2.45 -27.79
N LYS A 360 -13.18 2.51 -26.65
CA LYS A 360 -11.90 1.83 -26.41
C LYS A 360 -12.07 0.42 -25.81
N GLY A 361 -13.31 0.03 -25.51
CA GLY A 361 -13.63 -1.18 -24.76
C GLY A 361 -13.48 -1.03 -23.24
N LEU A 362 -13.23 0.19 -22.76
CA LEU A 362 -13.12 0.54 -21.34
C LEU A 362 -14.48 0.92 -20.77
N LYS A 363 -14.59 0.98 -19.45
CA LYS A 363 -15.78 1.29 -18.65
C LYS A 363 -15.58 2.59 -17.88
N ALA A 364 -16.64 3.34 -17.66
CA ALA A 364 -16.58 4.61 -16.95
C ALA A 364 -17.17 4.50 -15.55
N GLY A 365 -16.49 5.03 -14.53
CA GLY A 365 -17.02 5.15 -13.18
C GLY A 365 -17.30 6.58 -12.74
N ILE A 366 -18.25 6.73 -11.83
CA ILE A 366 -18.62 8.00 -11.21
C ILE A 366 -18.65 7.86 -9.69
N TYR A 367 -18.62 9.01 -9.01
CA TYR A 367 -18.66 9.13 -7.57
C TYR A 367 -19.87 9.94 -7.09
N SER A 368 -20.47 9.53 -5.97
CA SER A 368 -21.45 10.33 -5.22
C SER A 368 -21.43 9.95 -3.73
N SER A 369 -22.32 10.55 -2.94
CA SER A 369 -22.50 10.31 -1.51
C SER A 369 -24.00 10.40 -1.14
N PRO A 370 -24.47 9.68 -0.11
CA PRO A 370 -25.86 9.74 0.37
C PRO A 370 -26.16 10.99 1.17
N GLY A 371 -25.18 11.86 1.44
CA GLY A 371 -25.39 13.14 2.09
C GLY A 371 -25.75 14.26 1.11
N PRO A 372 -26.24 15.42 1.59
CA PRO A 372 -26.55 16.57 0.73
C PRO A 372 -25.35 17.05 -0.09
N THR A 373 -24.15 16.87 0.44
CA THR A 373 -22.89 17.10 -0.27
C THR A 373 -21.93 15.92 -0.18
N THR A 374 -21.04 15.79 -1.14
CA THR A 374 -19.88 14.90 -1.08
C THR A 374 -18.86 15.37 -0.04
N CYS A 375 -17.75 14.62 0.10
CA CYS A 375 -16.65 14.96 0.99
C CYS A 375 -16.01 16.30 0.61
N GLY A 376 -15.78 16.55 -0.67
CA GLY A 376 -15.29 17.82 -1.22
C GLY A 376 -16.32 18.95 -1.24
N GLY A 377 -17.55 18.72 -0.75
CA GLY A 377 -18.62 19.72 -0.69
C GLY A 377 -19.38 19.91 -2.00
N TYR A 378 -19.32 18.95 -2.92
CA TYR A 378 -20.06 18.94 -4.19
C TYR A 378 -21.44 18.32 -4.01
N ALA A 379 -22.34 18.47 -4.99
CA ALA A 379 -23.69 17.90 -4.92
C ALA A 379 -23.65 16.40 -4.64
N GLY A 380 -24.31 15.95 -3.57
CA GLY A 380 -24.54 14.54 -3.27
C GLY A 380 -25.97 14.10 -3.65
N SER A 381 -26.26 12.81 -3.46
CA SER A 381 -27.51 12.16 -3.92
C SER A 381 -28.61 12.04 -2.89
N TYR A 382 -28.45 12.65 -1.72
CA TYR A 382 -29.46 12.60 -0.64
C TYR A 382 -30.87 13.00 -1.12
N LYS A 383 -31.84 12.10 -0.95
CA LYS A 383 -33.27 12.26 -1.37
C LYS A 383 -33.49 12.31 -2.88
N HIS A 384 -32.46 12.01 -3.67
CA HIS A 384 -32.48 11.99 -5.13
C HIS A 384 -31.85 10.71 -5.68
N GLU A 385 -31.73 9.66 -4.86
CA GLU A 385 -31.01 8.43 -5.16
C GLU A 385 -31.52 7.79 -6.46
N LYS A 386 -32.84 7.64 -6.58
CA LYS A 386 -33.52 7.14 -7.78
C LYS A 386 -33.23 7.96 -9.04
N GLN A 387 -33.30 9.29 -8.93
CA GLN A 387 -33.12 10.19 -10.06
C GLN A 387 -31.65 10.16 -10.51
N ASP A 388 -30.73 10.28 -9.56
CA ASP A 388 -29.29 10.34 -9.83
C ASP A 388 -28.79 9.03 -10.44
N ILE A 389 -29.20 7.85 -9.95
CA ILE A 389 -28.78 6.57 -10.56
C ILE A 389 -29.34 6.40 -11.98
N GLN A 390 -30.56 6.88 -12.25
CA GLN A 390 -31.11 6.90 -13.61
C GLN A 390 -30.31 7.83 -14.52
N THR A 391 -29.96 9.03 -14.05
CA THR A 391 -29.10 9.96 -14.77
C THR A 391 -27.73 9.34 -15.07
N PHE A 392 -27.08 8.70 -14.09
CA PHE A 392 -25.78 8.05 -14.28
C PHE A 392 -25.86 6.91 -15.30
N ALA A 393 -26.92 6.09 -15.25
CA ALA A 393 -27.16 5.03 -16.24
C ALA A 393 -27.39 5.60 -17.66
N GLN A 394 -28.14 6.70 -17.79
CA GLN A 394 -28.41 7.37 -19.06
C GLN A 394 -27.17 8.04 -19.65
N TRP A 395 -26.31 8.60 -18.80
CA TRP A 395 -24.99 9.06 -19.19
C TRP A 395 -24.07 7.91 -19.55
N GLY A 396 -24.34 6.69 -19.10
CA GLY A 396 -23.61 5.49 -19.50
C GLY A 396 -22.51 5.07 -18.53
N PHE A 397 -22.55 5.49 -17.27
CA PHE A 397 -21.60 4.98 -16.27
C PHE A 397 -21.83 3.49 -15.97
N ASP A 398 -20.76 2.78 -15.61
CA ASP A 398 -20.69 1.33 -15.39
C ASP A 398 -20.21 0.99 -13.97
N PHE A 399 -19.89 2.01 -13.18
CA PHE A 399 -19.38 1.90 -11.81
C PHE A 399 -19.82 3.12 -11.00
N LEU A 400 -20.26 2.90 -9.76
CA LEU A 400 -20.58 3.94 -8.80
C LEU A 400 -19.80 3.69 -7.51
N LYS A 401 -18.88 4.61 -7.17
CA LYS A 401 -18.35 4.75 -5.81
C LYS A 401 -19.32 5.61 -5.01
N TYR A 402 -19.82 5.09 -3.90
CA TYR A 402 -20.78 5.78 -3.06
C TYR A 402 -20.25 5.93 -1.65
N ASP A 403 -20.00 7.17 -1.26
CA ASP A 403 -19.25 7.52 -0.04
C ASP A 403 -20.16 7.67 1.18
N TRP A 404 -19.65 8.10 2.34
CA TRP A 404 -20.43 8.44 3.54
C TRP A 404 -20.53 9.95 3.77
N CYS A 405 -19.39 10.64 3.85
CA CYS A 405 -19.24 12.11 3.89
C CYS A 405 -20.33 12.87 4.69
N SER A 406 -21.05 13.81 4.05
CA SER A 406 -22.00 14.69 4.73
C SER A 406 -23.23 13.98 5.28
N TYR A 407 -23.44 12.70 4.95
CA TYR A 407 -24.52 11.93 5.53
C TYR A 407 -24.37 11.79 7.03
N GLY A 408 -23.14 11.77 7.56
CA GLY A 408 -22.89 11.82 9.01
C GLY A 408 -23.39 13.09 9.71
N ARG A 409 -23.75 14.16 8.96
CA ARG A 409 -24.44 15.35 9.50
C ARG A 409 -25.96 15.23 9.46
N VAL A 410 -26.48 14.41 8.56
CA VAL A 410 -27.90 14.06 8.47
C VAL A 410 -28.25 13.05 9.54
N GLU A 411 -27.46 11.99 9.63
CA GLU A 411 -27.63 10.88 10.56
C GLU A 411 -26.49 10.91 11.59
N LYS A 412 -26.78 11.51 12.74
CA LYS A 412 -25.80 11.74 13.81
C LYS A 412 -25.63 10.50 14.69
N GLU A 413 -26.71 9.75 14.86
CA GLU A 413 -26.73 8.53 15.67
C GLU A 413 -26.23 7.39 14.77
N ARG A 414 -24.90 7.23 14.72
CA ARG A 414 -24.19 6.25 13.88
C ARG A 414 -24.38 4.79 14.32
N THR A 415 -25.62 4.42 14.58
CA THR A 415 -26.01 3.03 14.80
C THR A 415 -25.72 2.19 13.56
N ARG A 416 -25.63 0.87 13.72
CA ARG A 416 -25.43 -0.05 12.58
C ARG A 416 -26.50 0.09 11.51
N GLU A 417 -27.77 0.22 11.91
CA GLU A 417 -28.88 0.42 10.98
C GLU A 417 -28.74 1.74 10.20
N ALA A 418 -28.39 2.83 10.89
CA ALA A 418 -28.12 4.12 10.28
C ALA A 418 -26.99 4.07 9.24
N CYS A 419 -25.93 3.30 9.51
CA CYS A 419 -24.82 3.11 8.58
C CYS A 419 -25.23 2.35 7.31
N ILE A 420 -26.11 1.34 7.45
CA ILE A 420 -26.54 0.46 6.35
C ILE A 420 -27.56 1.15 5.44
N LYS A 421 -28.52 1.86 6.03
CA LYS A 421 -29.70 2.43 5.37
C LYS A 421 -29.43 3.17 4.05
N PRO A 422 -28.50 4.13 3.96
CA PRO A 422 -28.30 4.88 2.72
C PRO A 422 -27.77 4.01 1.57
N PHE A 423 -26.92 3.03 1.86
CA PHE A 423 -26.38 2.13 0.84
C PHE A 423 -27.45 1.17 0.33
N LYS A 424 -28.29 0.65 1.23
CA LYS A 424 -29.43 -0.18 0.84
C LYS A 424 -30.39 0.58 -0.08
N LEU A 425 -30.67 1.85 0.22
CA LEU A 425 -31.54 2.70 -0.59
C LEU A 425 -31.00 2.85 -2.01
N MET A 426 -29.72 3.22 -2.16
CA MET A 426 -29.10 3.34 -3.48
C MET A 426 -29.04 2.00 -4.22
N TRP A 427 -28.71 0.91 -3.52
CA TRP A 427 -28.69 -0.44 -4.08
C TRP A 427 -30.05 -0.86 -4.66
N ASP A 428 -31.14 -0.57 -3.95
CA ASP A 428 -32.50 -0.90 -4.39
C ASP A 428 -32.90 -0.14 -5.64
N GLU A 429 -32.53 1.14 -5.74
CA GLU A 429 -32.77 1.93 -6.94
C GLU A 429 -31.88 1.49 -8.12
N LEU A 430 -30.64 1.06 -7.84
CA LEU A 430 -29.73 0.51 -8.84
C LEU A 430 -30.28 -0.77 -9.49
N GLN A 431 -31.04 -1.60 -8.76
CA GLN A 431 -31.68 -2.79 -9.36
C GLN A 431 -32.75 -2.43 -10.42
N ASN A 432 -33.21 -1.18 -10.47
CA ASN A 432 -34.25 -0.73 -11.39
C ASN A 432 -33.70 -0.02 -12.64
N VAL A 433 -32.37 0.05 -12.82
CA VAL A 433 -31.77 0.62 -14.04
C VAL A 433 -31.35 -0.48 -15.02
N ASN A 434 -31.61 -0.26 -16.32
CA ASN A 434 -31.26 -1.21 -17.38
C ASN A 434 -29.80 -1.04 -17.84
N ARG A 435 -28.86 -1.14 -16.89
CA ARG A 435 -27.42 -1.04 -17.12
C ARG A 435 -26.66 -1.69 -15.97
N ASP A 436 -25.64 -2.47 -16.29
CA ASP A 436 -24.74 -3.02 -15.30
C ASP A 436 -23.88 -1.90 -14.70
N ILE A 437 -24.08 -1.61 -13.42
CA ILE A 437 -23.30 -0.63 -12.65
C ILE A 437 -22.73 -1.35 -11.44
N ILE A 438 -21.39 -1.47 -11.38
CA ILE A 438 -20.71 -1.99 -10.20
C ILE A 438 -20.89 -1.00 -9.05
N PHE A 439 -21.37 -1.48 -7.90
CA PHE A 439 -21.59 -0.65 -6.72
C PHE A 439 -20.48 -0.86 -5.68
N ASN A 440 -19.71 0.20 -5.42
CA ASN A 440 -18.64 0.24 -4.43
C ASN A 440 -19.05 1.12 -3.25
N LEU A 441 -19.09 0.52 -2.05
CA LEU A 441 -19.51 1.17 -0.82
C LEU A 441 -18.30 1.73 -0.07
N CYS A 442 -18.17 3.05 -0.03
CA CYS A 442 -17.06 3.76 0.62
C CYS A 442 -17.53 4.33 1.97
N GLN A 443 -17.78 3.43 2.93
CA GLN A 443 -18.19 3.77 4.31
C GLN A 443 -17.07 3.54 5.35
N TYR A 444 -15.85 3.29 4.88
CA TYR A 444 -14.64 3.24 5.72
C TYR A 444 -14.59 2.12 6.78
N GLY A 445 -15.28 0.99 6.55
CA GLY A 445 -15.36 -0.12 7.50
C GLY A 445 -16.42 0.03 8.60
N MET A 446 -17.13 1.17 8.65
CA MET A 446 -18.19 1.48 9.60
C MET A 446 -19.23 0.35 9.76
N ALA A 447 -19.58 0.11 11.02
CA ALA A 447 -20.55 -0.90 11.43
C ALA A 447 -20.25 -2.31 10.88
N ASP A 448 -18.97 -2.66 10.87
CA ASP A 448 -18.46 -3.96 10.43
C ASP A 448 -18.91 -4.30 9.01
N SER A 449 -18.64 -3.40 8.07
CA SER A 449 -19.15 -3.46 6.69
C SER A 449 -19.03 -4.80 5.99
N TRP A 450 -17.95 -5.54 6.26
CA TRP A 450 -17.74 -6.90 5.76
C TRP A 450 -18.88 -7.86 6.08
N GLU A 451 -19.64 -7.65 7.15
CA GLU A 451 -20.76 -8.52 7.53
C GLU A 451 -22.04 -8.32 6.71
N TRP A 452 -22.22 -7.15 6.09
CA TRP A 452 -23.51 -6.77 5.48
C TRP A 452 -23.39 -6.21 4.06
N ALA A 453 -22.31 -5.53 3.72
CA ALA A 453 -22.14 -4.81 2.46
C ALA A 453 -22.21 -5.73 1.25
N GLY A 454 -21.67 -6.95 1.37
CA GLY A 454 -21.73 -7.96 0.31
C GLY A 454 -23.13 -8.51 0.00
N THR A 455 -24.17 -8.08 0.71
CA THR A 455 -25.58 -8.37 0.36
C THR A 455 -26.22 -7.26 -0.49
N MET A 456 -25.56 -6.10 -0.61
CA MET A 456 -26.10 -4.90 -1.23
C MET A 456 -25.03 -4.06 -1.96
N GLY A 457 -24.07 -4.74 -2.60
CA GLY A 457 -22.98 -4.11 -3.31
C GLY A 457 -22.00 -5.14 -3.87
N ASN A 458 -21.05 -4.66 -4.66
CA ASN A 458 -20.04 -5.50 -5.30
C ASN A 458 -18.67 -5.39 -4.64
N SER A 459 -18.38 -4.26 -4.00
CA SER A 459 -17.20 -4.10 -3.16
C SER A 459 -17.44 -3.07 -2.05
N TRP A 460 -16.67 -3.13 -0.96
CA TRP A 460 -16.83 -2.19 0.16
C TRP A 460 -15.52 -1.92 0.89
N ARG A 461 -15.30 -0.66 1.24
CA ARG A 461 -14.13 -0.22 2.01
C ARG A 461 -14.09 -0.88 3.38
N THR A 462 -12.95 -1.47 3.75
CA THR A 462 -12.77 -2.10 5.08
C THR A 462 -12.11 -1.18 6.10
N THR A 463 -11.49 -0.09 5.67
CA THR A 463 -10.80 0.90 6.51
C THR A 463 -11.03 2.33 6.01
N GLY A 464 -10.54 3.32 6.77
CA GLY A 464 -10.29 4.69 6.31
C GLY A 464 -9.34 4.77 5.11
N ASP A 465 -9.14 5.98 4.59
CA ASP A 465 -8.41 6.23 3.34
C ASP A 465 -6.92 5.96 3.50
N LEU A 466 -6.32 5.37 2.47
CA LEU A 466 -4.90 5.03 2.49
C LEU A 466 -3.99 6.28 2.50
N GLY A 467 -4.39 7.37 1.85
CA GLY A 467 -3.50 8.45 1.45
C GLY A 467 -3.64 9.78 2.20
N ILE A 468 -3.99 9.77 3.48
CA ILE A 468 -3.65 10.86 4.41
C ILE A 468 -3.07 10.27 5.69
N LEU A 469 -1.76 10.02 5.72
CA LEU A 469 -1.08 9.65 6.96
C LEU A 469 0.14 10.53 7.17
N ASP A 470 -0.08 11.59 7.95
CA ASP A 470 0.90 12.51 8.50
C ASP A 470 2.01 11.76 9.25
N GLY A 471 3.16 11.59 8.58
CA GLY A 471 4.46 11.47 9.24
C GLY A 471 4.72 10.26 10.14
N VAL A 472 4.09 9.11 9.92
CA VAL A 472 4.43 7.86 10.65
C VAL A 472 5.02 6.82 9.72
N SER A 473 6.21 6.36 10.09
CA SER A 473 6.97 5.27 9.48
C SER A 473 6.23 3.93 9.63
N LEU A 474 5.53 3.54 8.57
CA LEU A 474 5.39 2.23 7.93
C LEU A 474 4.46 2.48 6.74
N PRO A 475 4.66 1.91 5.54
CA PRO A 475 3.81 2.25 4.43
C PRO A 475 2.37 1.78 4.75
N ALA A 476 1.43 2.71 4.74
CA ALA A 476 0.06 2.53 5.25
C ALA A 476 -0.67 1.30 4.68
N PHE A 477 -0.25 0.82 3.51
CA PHE A 477 -0.85 -0.34 2.85
C PHE A 477 -0.64 -1.63 3.63
N TYR A 478 0.45 -1.80 4.38
CA TYR A 478 0.62 -3.01 5.22
C TYR A 478 -0.45 -3.04 6.30
N TYR A 479 -0.65 -1.92 6.99
CA TYR A 479 -1.66 -1.82 8.03
C TYR A 479 -3.07 -2.10 7.46
N ILE A 480 -3.44 -1.41 6.37
CA ILE A 480 -4.77 -1.56 5.77
C ILE A 480 -4.96 -2.98 5.21
N GLY A 481 -3.98 -3.51 4.49
CA GLY A 481 -4.03 -4.86 3.96
C GLY A 481 -4.09 -5.94 5.04
N LEU A 482 -3.30 -5.82 6.11
CA LEU A 482 -3.34 -6.75 7.23
C LEU A 482 -4.67 -6.67 7.99
N PHE A 483 -5.25 -5.49 8.14
CA PHE A 483 -6.60 -5.35 8.69
C PHE A 483 -7.62 -6.05 7.78
N ASN A 484 -7.60 -5.72 6.49
CA ASN A 484 -8.48 -6.32 5.48
C ASN A 484 -8.40 -7.86 5.44
N SER A 485 -7.20 -8.42 5.62
CA SER A 485 -6.95 -9.86 5.62
C SER A 485 -7.75 -10.64 6.68
N LYS A 486 -8.17 -9.98 7.77
CA LYS A 486 -8.97 -10.59 8.85
C LYS A 486 -10.40 -10.91 8.38
N HIS A 487 -10.85 -10.27 7.30
CA HIS A 487 -12.23 -10.36 6.79
C HIS A 487 -12.36 -11.28 5.58
N TRP A 488 -11.36 -12.16 5.36
CA TRP A 488 -11.28 -13.05 4.20
C TRP A 488 -12.54 -13.88 3.92
N LYS A 489 -13.27 -14.29 4.97
CA LYS A 489 -14.49 -15.12 4.85
C LYS A 489 -15.68 -14.42 4.17
N TYR A 490 -15.63 -13.10 4.01
CA TYR A 490 -16.72 -12.32 3.43
C TYR A 490 -16.52 -12.03 1.94
N ALA A 491 -15.29 -12.11 1.43
CA ALA A 491 -14.99 -11.97 0.01
C ALA A 491 -15.37 -13.24 -0.76
N ARG A 492 -16.02 -13.05 -1.92
CA ARG A 492 -16.48 -14.11 -2.82
C ARG A 492 -16.87 -13.51 -4.18
N PRO A 493 -17.06 -14.31 -5.24
CA PRO A 493 -17.55 -13.81 -6.53
C PRO A 493 -18.76 -12.87 -6.39
N GLY A 494 -18.60 -11.64 -6.88
CA GLY A 494 -19.60 -10.57 -6.85
C GLY A 494 -19.62 -9.71 -5.58
N ALA A 495 -18.74 -9.96 -4.60
CA ALA A 495 -18.71 -9.26 -3.32
C ALA A 495 -17.29 -9.25 -2.72
N TRP A 496 -16.58 -8.13 -2.85
CA TRP A 496 -15.15 -8.02 -2.52
C TRP A 496 -14.86 -7.03 -1.40
N ASN A 497 -13.97 -7.41 -0.47
CA ASN A 497 -13.42 -6.46 0.47
C ASN A 497 -12.48 -5.49 -0.29
N ASP A 498 -12.64 -4.19 -0.05
CA ASP A 498 -11.88 -3.12 -0.71
C ASP A 498 -10.93 -2.45 0.30
N PRO A 499 -9.62 -2.80 0.28
CA PRO A 499 -8.59 -2.15 1.07
C PRO A 499 -8.11 -0.80 0.51
N ASP A 500 -8.88 -0.15 -0.38
CA ASP A 500 -8.55 1.11 -1.07
C ASP A 500 -7.58 0.93 -2.26
N TYR A 501 -7.24 2.03 -2.93
CA TYR A 501 -6.47 2.06 -4.18
C TYR A 501 -5.05 1.48 -4.05
N LEU A 502 -4.39 1.30 -5.22
CA LEU A 502 -2.94 1.10 -5.37
C LEU A 502 -2.26 2.46 -5.60
N LEU A 503 -1.55 2.96 -4.59
CA LEU A 503 -0.80 4.23 -4.61
C LEU A 503 0.70 3.98 -4.82
N ILE A 504 1.06 3.61 -6.05
CA ILE A 504 2.44 3.33 -6.48
C ILE A 504 2.87 4.27 -7.62
N GLY A 505 4.17 4.35 -7.91
CA GLY A 505 4.67 5.26 -8.95
C GLY A 505 4.58 6.73 -8.55
N TRP A 506 3.82 7.54 -9.29
CA TRP A 506 3.70 8.99 -9.07
C TRP A 506 2.30 9.34 -8.55
N VAL A 507 2.23 10.10 -7.45
CA VAL A 507 1.00 10.58 -6.81
C VAL A 507 1.06 12.08 -6.55
N ARG A 508 -0.07 12.74 -6.27
CA ARG A 508 -0.08 14.15 -5.83
C ARG A 508 -0.27 14.23 -4.33
N ASN A 509 0.41 15.18 -3.68
CA ASN A 509 0.16 15.50 -2.28
C ASN A 509 -0.99 16.52 -2.15
N ALA A 510 -2.13 16.12 -1.57
CA ALA A 510 -3.29 16.99 -1.37
C ALA A 510 -3.02 18.24 -0.50
N LEU A 511 -2.04 18.17 0.40
CA LEU A 511 -1.79 19.19 1.43
C LEU A 511 -0.82 20.29 0.99
N LYS A 512 -0.02 20.03 -0.05
CA LYS A 512 1.04 20.95 -0.48
C LYS A 512 0.72 21.78 -1.72
N ASP A 513 -0.37 21.47 -2.43
CA ASP A 513 -0.72 22.07 -3.74
C ASP A 513 0.44 22.01 -4.77
N GLU A 514 1.43 21.13 -4.53
CA GLU A 514 2.67 20.96 -5.29
C GLU A 514 2.50 19.98 -6.48
N GLU A 515 3.52 19.93 -7.34
CA GLU A 515 3.62 19.01 -8.48
C GLU A 515 3.57 17.53 -8.05
N PHE A 516 3.41 16.62 -9.01
CA PHE A 516 3.40 15.17 -8.74
C PHE A 516 4.72 14.73 -8.10
N GLU A 517 4.64 13.94 -7.03
CA GLU A 517 5.79 13.36 -6.34
C GLU A 517 5.81 11.85 -6.59
N LYS A 518 7.01 11.30 -6.83
CA LYS A 518 7.19 9.84 -6.79
C LYS A 518 6.92 9.36 -5.37
N THR A 519 6.19 8.27 -5.20
CA THR A 519 5.86 7.73 -3.88
C THR A 519 7.16 7.43 -3.11
N GLY A 520 7.14 7.64 -1.79
CA GLY A 520 8.26 7.27 -0.92
C GLY A 520 8.43 5.78 -0.70
N LEU A 521 7.63 4.94 -1.40
CA LEU A 521 7.64 3.50 -1.25
C LEU A 521 8.89 2.89 -1.90
N THR A 522 9.59 2.04 -1.18
CA THR A 522 10.69 1.25 -1.72
C THR A 522 10.18 0.29 -2.82
N PRO A 523 11.04 -0.15 -3.75
CA PRO A 523 10.64 -1.14 -4.74
C PRO A 523 10.08 -2.44 -4.15
N ASN A 524 10.65 -2.90 -3.03
CA ASN A 524 10.16 -4.09 -2.33
C ASN A 524 8.76 -3.86 -1.77
N GLU A 525 8.51 -2.70 -1.16
CA GLU A 525 7.17 -2.32 -0.68
C GLU A 525 6.15 -2.33 -1.80
N GLN A 526 6.49 -1.81 -2.99
CA GLN A 526 5.56 -1.78 -4.12
C GLN A 526 5.23 -3.19 -4.65
N TYR A 527 6.21 -4.10 -4.69
CA TYR A 527 5.95 -5.52 -5.00
C TYR A 527 5.08 -6.20 -3.93
N SER A 528 5.36 -5.95 -2.66
CA SER A 528 4.57 -6.46 -1.54
C SER A 528 3.14 -5.93 -1.55
N TYR A 529 2.96 -4.66 -1.89
CA TYR A 529 1.66 -4.01 -1.98
C TYR A 529 0.78 -4.67 -3.05
N MET A 530 1.27 -4.79 -4.29
CA MET A 530 0.53 -5.48 -5.35
C MET A 530 0.26 -6.95 -4.98
N SER A 531 1.25 -7.64 -4.43
CA SER A 531 1.10 -9.05 -4.02
C SER A 531 0.04 -9.23 -2.93
N LEU A 532 0.01 -8.33 -1.94
CA LEU A 532 -0.95 -8.35 -0.84
C LEU A 532 -2.37 -8.13 -1.37
N TRP A 533 -2.57 -7.14 -2.25
CA TRP A 533 -3.88 -6.90 -2.88
C TRP A 533 -4.35 -8.09 -3.72
N SER A 534 -3.47 -8.64 -4.56
CA SER A 534 -3.82 -9.78 -5.42
C SER A 534 -4.12 -11.05 -4.63
N LEU A 535 -3.35 -11.33 -3.57
CA LEU A 535 -3.67 -12.44 -2.65
C LEU A 535 -5.02 -12.22 -1.97
N MET A 536 -5.37 -10.97 -1.67
CA MET A 536 -6.65 -10.68 -1.01
C MET A 536 -7.86 -10.69 -1.93
N ALA A 537 -7.69 -10.90 -3.24
CA ALA A 537 -8.76 -10.71 -4.24
C ALA A 537 -9.42 -9.32 -4.09
N ALA A 538 -8.58 -8.30 -3.91
CA ALA A 538 -9.00 -6.92 -3.73
C ALA A 538 -9.26 -6.25 -5.09
N PRO A 539 -10.19 -5.28 -5.19
CA PRO A 539 -10.26 -4.44 -6.38
C PRO A 539 -8.90 -3.80 -6.70
N LEU A 540 -8.38 -4.01 -7.91
CA LEU A 540 -7.09 -3.48 -8.34
C LEU A 540 -7.28 -2.14 -9.07
N PHE A 541 -7.54 -1.08 -8.29
CA PHE A 541 -7.63 0.27 -8.82
C PHE A 541 -6.35 1.05 -8.58
N PHE A 542 -5.61 1.32 -9.66
CA PHE A 542 -4.48 2.24 -9.62
C PHE A 542 -4.96 3.68 -9.43
N SER A 543 -4.29 4.48 -8.60
CA SER A 543 -4.59 5.92 -8.48
C SER A 543 -3.33 6.79 -8.55
N GLY A 544 -2.31 6.31 -9.28
CA GLY A 544 -1.16 7.13 -9.68
C GLY A 544 -1.36 7.78 -11.06
N ASP A 545 -0.38 8.59 -11.49
CA ASP A 545 -0.46 9.38 -12.71
C ASP A 545 -0.24 8.49 -13.95
N MET A 546 -1.26 8.40 -14.80
CA MET A 546 -1.24 7.58 -16.02
C MET A 546 -0.27 8.11 -17.10
N GLY A 547 0.06 9.40 -17.07
CA GLY A 547 1.00 10.04 -17.99
C GLY A 547 2.47 9.87 -17.57
N LEU A 548 2.73 9.51 -16.31
CA LEU A 548 4.07 9.29 -15.75
C LEU A 548 4.37 7.80 -15.46
N LEU A 549 3.65 6.88 -16.09
CA LEU A 549 3.90 5.44 -15.99
C LEU A 549 5.30 5.08 -16.50
N ASP A 550 6.19 4.73 -15.59
CA ASP A 550 7.53 4.24 -15.89
C ASP A 550 7.56 2.70 -16.05
N PRO A 551 8.63 2.12 -16.64
CA PRO A 551 8.72 0.68 -16.85
C PRO A 551 8.63 -0.15 -15.56
N PHE A 552 9.08 0.39 -14.43
CA PHE A 552 9.04 -0.31 -13.14
C PHE A 552 7.61 -0.37 -12.60
N THR A 553 6.89 0.75 -12.61
CA THR A 553 5.48 0.83 -12.21
C THR A 553 4.61 -0.06 -13.09
N LEU A 554 4.83 -0.04 -14.41
CA LEU A 554 4.13 -0.96 -15.32
C LEU A 554 4.48 -2.42 -15.05
N ASN A 555 5.72 -2.75 -14.70
CA ASN A 555 6.11 -4.11 -14.34
C ASN A 555 5.33 -4.66 -13.14
N ILE A 556 5.09 -3.82 -12.14
CA ILE A 556 4.29 -4.16 -10.95
C ILE A 556 2.82 -4.33 -11.32
N LEU A 557 2.25 -3.35 -12.02
CA LEU A 557 0.82 -3.35 -12.37
C LEU A 557 0.46 -4.42 -13.40
N CYS A 558 1.38 -4.78 -14.30
CA CYS A 558 1.10 -5.61 -15.47
C CYS A 558 1.86 -6.94 -15.47
N ASN A 559 1.86 -7.65 -14.33
CA ASN A 559 2.27 -9.05 -14.30
C ASN A 559 1.03 -9.97 -14.42
N ASN A 560 0.94 -10.73 -15.52
CA ASN A 560 -0.23 -11.57 -15.79
C ASN A 560 -0.43 -12.69 -14.76
N GLU A 561 0.63 -13.27 -14.18
CA GLU A 561 0.49 -14.36 -13.21
C GLU A 561 0.08 -13.85 -11.83
N VAL A 562 0.53 -12.65 -11.45
CA VAL A 562 0.07 -11.96 -10.24
C VAL A 562 -1.41 -11.56 -10.38
N ILE A 563 -1.80 -11.00 -11.53
CA ILE A 563 -3.19 -10.68 -11.83
C ILE A 563 -4.06 -11.95 -11.89
N ASP A 564 -3.57 -13.06 -12.44
CA ASP A 564 -4.32 -14.32 -12.48
C ASP A 564 -4.58 -14.88 -11.05
N ILE A 565 -3.74 -14.57 -10.05
CA ILE A 565 -4.02 -14.90 -8.64
C ILE A 565 -5.22 -14.10 -8.12
N ASP A 566 -5.28 -12.81 -8.42
CA ASP A 566 -6.39 -11.91 -8.06
C ASP A 566 -7.69 -12.29 -8.77
N GLN A 567 -7.60 -12.55 -10.08
CA GLN A 567 -8.72 -12.82 -10.98
C GLN A 567 -9.14 -14.30 -11.04
N ASP A 568 -8.58 -15.14 -10.17
CA ASP A 568 -8.91 -16.55 -10.08
C ASP A 568 -10.38 -16.76 -9.68
N ILE A 569 -11.04 -17.69 -10.39
CA ILE A 569 -12.51 -17.75 -10.39
C ILE A 569 -13.12 -18.37 -9.13
N LEU A 570 -12.32 -19.00 -8.26
CA LEU A 570 -12.83 -19.39 -6.94
C LEU A 570 -13.20 -18.15 -6.12
N GLY A 571 -12.50 -17.03 -6.36
CA GLY A 571 -12.78 -15.76 -5.68
C GLY A 571 -12.53 -15.81 -4.18
N HIS A 572 -11.65 -16.70 -3.72
CA HIS A 572 -11.25 -16.75 -2.31
C HIS A 572 -10.34 -15.56 -1.99
N GLN A 573 -10.45 -14.98 -0.81
CA GLN A 573 -9.44 -14.06 -0.29
C GLN A 573 -8.40 -14.86 0.51
N ALA A 574 -7.10 -14.57 0.31
CA ALA A 574 -6.04 -15.15 1.13
C ALA A 574 -6.20 -14.77 2.60
N ARG A 575 -5.79 -15.67 3.48
CA ARG A 575 -5.65 -15.41 4.92
C ARG A 575 -4.20 -15.60 5.35
N ILE A 576 -3.83 -14.93 6.43
CA ILE A 576 -2.56 -15.20 7.12
C ILE A 576 -2.65 -16.60 7.75
N ILE A 577 -1.68 -17.46 7.42
CA ILE A 577 -1.58 -18.82 7.96
C ILE A 577 -0.53 -18.92 9.07
N THR A 578 0.53 -18.11 8.98
CA THR A 578 1.61 -18.02 9.96
C THR A 578 2.07 -16.57 10.07
N SER A 579 2.38 -16.10 11.26
CA SER A 579 2.99 -14.79 11.48
C SER A 579 3.81 -14.78 12.76
N ASN A 580 4.87 -13.98 12.79
CA ASN A 580 5.56 -13.54 14.00
C ASN A 580 5.76 -12.02 13.94
N ASP A 581 6.75 -11.47 14.65
CA ASP A 581 6.90 -10.02 14.81
C ASP A 581 7.17 -9.30 13.49
N ASP A 582 7.99 -9.88 12.62
CA ASP A 582 8.57 -9.27 11.42
C ASP A 582 8.33 -10.07 10.14
N GLU A 583 7.61 -11.21 10.17
CA GLU A 583 7.17 -11.90 8.96
C GLU A 583 5.74 -12.42 9.07
N PHE A 584 5.09 -12.55 7.92
CA PHE A 584 3.83 -13.27 7.80
C PHE A 584 3.74 -14.02 6.47
N ILE A 585 2.97 -15.10 6.48
CA ILE A 585 2.70 -15.94 5.33
C ILE A 585 1.21 -15.91 5.07
N MET A 586 0.83 -15.61 3.83
CA MET A 586 -0.55 -15.69 3.37
C MET A 586 -0.71 -16.81 2.36
N ALA A 587 -1.86 -17.50 2.40
CA ALA A 587 -2.19 -18.53 1.44
C ALA A 587 -3.62 -18.36 0.91
N LYS A 588 -3.78 -18.62 -0.39
CA LYS A 588 -5.04 -18.61 -1.14
C LYS A 588 -5.17 -19.87 -1.97
N GLU A 589 -6.34 -20.48 -1.93
CA GLU A 589 -6.67 -21.58 -2.84
C GLU A 589 -7.02 -21.03 -4.22
N LEU A 590 -6.55 -21.71 -5.26
CA LEU A 590 -6.80 -21.37 -6.65
C LEU A 590 -7.63 -22.47 -7.34
N GLU A 591 -8.30 -22.09 -8.43
CA GLU A 591 -8.94 -23.04 -9.34
C GLU A 591 -7.95 -24.14 -9.76
N GLY A 592 -8.41 -25.39 -9.73
CA GLY A 592 -7.60 -26.55 -10.08
C GLY A 592 -6.71 -27.07 -8.94
N GLY A 593 -6.85 -26.56 -7.72
CA GLY A 593 -6.23 -27.12 -6.51
C GLY A 593 -4.87 -26.53 -6.14
N ALA A 594 -4.27 -25.70 -7.01
CA ALA A 594 -3.06 -24.96 -6.69
C ALA A 594 -3.28 -23.96 -5.53
N LYS A 595 -2.19 -23.55 -4.88
CA LYS A 595 -2.20 -22.51 -3.84
C LYS A 595 -1.34 -21.33 -4.29
N ALA A 596 -1.83 -20.11 -4.10
CA ALA A 596 -0.99 -18.91 -4.11
C ALA A 596 -0.49 -18.64 -2.69
N VAL A 597 0.81 -18.43 -2.52
CA VAL A 597 1.45 -18.23 -1.22
C VAL A 597 2.37 -17.02 -1.27
N GLY A 598 2.18 -16.07 -0.35
CA GLY A 598 3.07 -14.91 -0.19
C GLY A 598 3.88 -15.03 1.09
N LEU A 599 5.21 -14.99 0.98
CA LEU A 599 6.16 -14.93 2.10
C LEU A 599 6.61 -13.48 2.28
N PHE A 600 6.12 -12.79 3.31
CA PHE A 600 6.37 -11.36 3.51
C PHE A 600 7.38 -11.12 4.63
N TYR A 601 8.40 -10.31 4.35
CA TYR A 601 9.29 -9.78 5.37
C TYR A 601 8.94 -8.31 5.61
N VAL A 602 8.47 -7.99 6.82
CA VAL A 602 7.93 -6.69 7.18
C VAL A 602 8.56 -6.16 8.47
N PRO A 603 8.31 -4.90 8.82
CA PRO A 603 8.89 -4.32 10.03
C PRO A 603 8.28 -4.93 11.27
N GLY A 604 9.14 -5.23 12.26
CA GLY A 604 8.74 -5.74 13.56
C GLY A 604 7.84 -4.75 14.30
N ASN A 605 6.51 -4.93 14.23
CA ASN A 605 5.40 -4.09 14.75
C ASN A 605 4.32 -3.72 13.71
N ALA A 606 4.43 -4.16 12.44
CA ALA A 606 3.46 -3.85 11.38
C ALA A 606 2.00 -4.23 11.74
N SER A 607 1.83 -5.19 12.66
CA SER A 607 0.54 -5.62 13.21
C SER A 607 0.08 -4.87 14.47
N ALA A 608 0.99 -4.16 15.18
CA ALA A 608 0.79 -3.66 16.54
C ALA A 608 0.57 -2.14 16.63
N GLN A 609 1.06 -1.35 15.66
CA GLN A 609 0.98 0.12 15.72
C GLN A 609 -0.10 0.66 14.79
N ARG A 610 -1.30 0.95 15.33
CA ARG A 610 -2.31 1.96 14.86
C ARG A 610 -3.80 1.61 15.03
N LEU A 611 -4.15 0.60 15.81
CA LEU A 611 -5.57 0.37 16.20
C LEU A 611 -6.27 1.63 16.76
N SER A 612 -5.53 2.65 17.23
CA SER A 612 -6.09 3.90 17.76
C SER A 612 -6.32 5.04 16.76
N MET A 613 -5.92 4.92 15.48
CA MET A 613 -6.07 6.01 14.49
C MET A 613 -7.22 5.79 13.50
N VAL A 614 -7.56 4.53 13.18
CA VAL A 614 -8.72 4.21 12.31
C VAL A 614 -10.04 4.64 12.94
N ASP A 615 -10.12 4.63 14.27
CA ASP A 615 -11.31 5.12 15.00
C ASP A 615 -11.46 6.66 14.94
N ASN A 616 -10.39 7.40 14.66
CA ASN A 616 -10.41 8.87 14.65
C ASN A 616 -10.77 9.46 13.28
N GLU A 617 -10.47 8.79 12.17
CA GLU A 617 -10.94 9.21 10.85
C GLU A 617 -12.44 9.04 10.70
N ALA A 618 -13.02 8.04 11.38
CA ALA A 618 -14.47 7.93 11.49
C ALA A 618 -15.07 9.22 12.07
N ASN A 619 -14.38 9.99 12.92
CA ASN A 619 -14.94 11.17 13.58
C ASN A 619 -14.73 12.52 12.88
N GLY A 620 -14.11 12.57 11.70
CA GLY A 620 -13.89 13.83 10.99
C GLY A 620 -12.71 14.61 11.57
N MET A 621 -11.80 14.98 10.70
CA MET A 621 -10.45 15.45 11.01
C MET A 621 -10.40 16.90 11.53
N SER A 622 -9.85 17.09 12.72
CA SER A 622 -9.00 18.23 13.13
C SER A 622 -8.44 17.93 14.52
N ASP A 623 -7.11 17.84 14.67
CA ASP A 623 -6.32 18.08 15.89
C ASP A 623 -5.13 17.11 16.04
N VAL A 624 -4.10 17.29 15.23
CA VAL A 624 -2.73 16.81 15.54
C VAL A 624 -1.72 17.88 15.13
N MET A 625 -1.75 19.03 15.81
CA MET A 625 -0.73 20.09 15.69
C MET A 625 -0.19 20.49 17.07
N GLY A 626 0.17 19.48 17.87
CA GLY A 626 0.82 19.66 19.17
C GLY A 626 2.34 19.73 19.03
N ASN A 627 2.92 20.91 19.28
CA ASN A 627 4.36 21.23 19.23
C ASN A 627 5.21 20.56 20.33
N SER A 628 5.11 19.25 20.57
CA SER A 628 6.15 18.52 21.33
C SER A 628 7.03 17.74 20.36
N VAL A 629 8.26 18.19 20.16
CA VAL A 629 9.24 17.49 19.34
C VAL A 629 9.65 16.20 20.06
N ASN A 630 9.25 15.05 19.52
CA ASN A 630 9.63 13.74 20.05
C ASN A 630 10.96 13.30 19.40
N PRO A 631 12.04 13.03 20.18
CA PRO A 631 13.35 12.66 19.63
C PRO A 631 13.32 11.37 18.78
N VAL A 632 12.31 10.51 18.99
CA VAL A 632 12.08 9.32 18.15
C VAL A 632 11.81 9.69 16.69
N ASN A 633 11.11 10.79 16.45
CA ASN A 633 10.65 11.21 15.12
C ASN A 633 11.79 11.73 14.22
N TYR A 634 13.00 11.89 14.77
CA TYR A 634 14.19 12.25 13.99
C TYR A 634 14.78 11.09 13.20
N PHE A 635 14.37 9.85 13.48
CA PHE A 635 14.95 8.67 12.86
C PHE A 635 13.98 7.84 12.04
N VAL A 636 14.50 7.26 10.96
CA VAL A 636 13.83 6.23 10.18
C VAL A 636 14.15 4.87 10.80
N TRP A 637 13.29 4.45 11.72
CA TRP A 637 13.43 3.18 12.44
C TRP A 637 13.06 1.95 11.62
N ASP A 638 12.56 2.13 10.41
CA ASP A 638 12.00 1.09 9.58
C ASP A 638 12.90 0.82 8.35
N ASN A 639 13.99 0.09 8.57
CA ASN A 639 15.02 -0.21 7.56
C ASN A 639 15.84 -1.43 8.02
N ASN A 640 15.80 -2.55 7.31
CA ASN A 640 16.71 -3.67 7.58
C ASN A 640 17.47 -4.02 6.29
N PRO A 641 18.81 -3.87 6.25
CA PRO A 641 19.58 -4.15 5.05
C PRO A 641 19.81 -5.65 4.81
N VAL A 642 19.45 -6.52 5.75
CA VAL A 642 19.71 -7.96 5.70
C VAL A 642 18.43 -8.70 5.30
N PRO A 643 18.41 -9.41 4.16
CA PRO A 643 17.31 -10.30 3.82
C PRO A 643 17.10 -11.40 4.86
N LYS A 644 15.86 -11.84 5.03
CA LYS A 644 15.48 -12.92 5.96
C LYS A 644 15.14 -14.18 5.20
N VAL A 645 15.58 -15.34 5.70
CA VAL A 645 15.12 -16.65 5.17
C VAL A 645 13.75 -16.96 5.77
N ILE A 646 12.74 -17.05 4.92
CA ILE A 646 11.36 -17.39 5.31
C ILE A 646 11.02 -18.77 4.77
N ARG A 647 10.39 -19.61 5.61
CA ARG A 647 9.98 -20.98 5.29
C ARG A 647 8.47 -21.12 5.29
N VAL A 648 7.93 -21.79 4.28
CA VAL A 648 6.55 -22.34 4.28
C VAL A 648 6.60 -23.86 4.32
N ASN A 649 5.90 -24.47 5.28
CA ASN A 649 5.76 -25.91 5.35
C ASN A 649 4.56 -26.38 4.52
N ALA A 650 4.66 -27.54 3.88
CA ALA A 650 3.57 -28.14 3.10
C ALA A 650 2.30 -28.35 3.95
N SER A 651 2.47 -28.72 5.22
CA SER A 651 1.38 -28.86 6.19
C SER A 651 0.59 -27.57 6.41
N ASP A 652 1.25 -26.42 6.38
CA ASP A 652 0.62 -25.12 6.69
C ASP A 652 -0.32 -24.67 5.54
N ILE A 653 -0.12 -25.23 4.34
CA ILE A 653 -0.89 -24.97 3.13
C ILE A 653 -1.71 -26.18 2.66
N ASN A 654 -1.84 -27.21 3.51
CA ASN A 654 -2.58 -28.45 3.27
C ASN A 654 -2.18 -29.17 1.98
N ILE A 655 -0.88 -29.39 1.79
CA ILE A 655 -0.33 -30.19 0.68
C ILE A 655 0.29 -31.46 1.27
N GLU A 656 0.02 -32.60 0.64
CA GLU A 656 0.61 -33.89 1.00
C GLU A 656 1.64 -34.33 -0.06
N GLY A 657 2.79 -34.84 0.37
CA GLY A 657 3.82 -35.30 -0.56
C GLY A 657 4.51 -34.17 -1.34
N LYS A 658 4.76 -34.41 -2.64
CA LYS A 658 5.59 -33.52 -3.46
C LYS A 658 4.79 -32.38 -4.06
N PHE A 659 5.42 -31.23 -4.20
CA PHE A 659 4.83 -30.05 -4.81
C PHE A 659 5.85 -29.26 -5.63
N LYS A 660 5.35 -28.67 -6.72
CA LYS A 660 6.08 -27.75 -7.60
C LYS A 660 5.92 -26.33 -7.07
N VAL A 661 7.00 -25.57 -7.08
CA VAL A 661 7.00 -24.15 -6.68
C VAL A 661 7.38 -23.29 -7.88
N ARG A 662 6.58 -22.24 -8.13
CA ARG A 662 6.83 -21.23 -9.16
C ARG A 662 6.82 -19.84 -8.56
N ASP A 663 7.86 -19.06 -8.82
CA ASP A 663 7.90 -17.61 -8.55
C ASP A 663 7.11 -16.89 -9.65
N VAL A 664 5.98 -16.27 -9.28
CA VAL A 664 5.09 -15.63 -10.26
C VAL A 664 5.55 -14.23 -10.67
N TRP A 665 6.34 -13.55 -9.81
CA TRP A 665 6.96 -12.27 -10.19
C TRP A 665 7.99 -12.49 -11.28
N ARG A 666 8.85 -13.49 -11.12
CA ARG A 666 9.91 -13.83 -12.09
C ARG A 666 9.45 -14.80 -13.19
N GLN A 667 8.22 -15.30 -13.08
CA GLN A 667 7.62 -16.29 -13.98
C GLN A 667 8.53 -17.52 -14.18
N LYS A 668 9.08 -18.01 -13.07
CA LYS A 668 10.15 -19.02 -13.06
C LYS A 668 9.80 -20.18 -12.14
N ASP A 669 9.94 -21.40 -12.66
CA ASP A 669 9.83 -22.61 -11.87
C ASP A 669 11.09 -22.78 -11.00
N LEU A 670 10.88 -23.01 -9.70
CA LEU A 670 11.94 -23.12 -8.69
C LEU A 670 12.31 -24.57 -8.37
N GLY A 671 11.45 -25.54 -8.72
CA GLY A 671 11.71 -26.98 -8.55
C GLY A 671 10.56 -27.72 -7.86
N VAL A 672 10.87 -28.94 -7.43
CA VAL A 672 9.95 -29.85 -6.72
C VAL A 672 10.47 -30.07 -5.29
N PHE A 673 9.57 -30.01 -4.31
CA PHE A 673 9.85 -30.10 -2.88
C PHE A 673 8.85 -31.05 -2.20
N GLU A 674 9.12 -31.56 -1.00
CA GLU A 674 8.30 -32.63 -0.37
C GLU A 674 7.89 -32.34 1.10
N ASN A 675 8.41 -31.29 1.73
CA ASN A 675 8.11 -30.99 3.15
C ASN A 675 7.97 -29.49 3.40
N TYR A 676 8.88 -28.69 2.86
CA TYR A 676 8.88 -27.25 2.98
C TYR A 676 9.59 -26.63 1.78
N PHE A 677 9.34 -25.34 1.59
CA PHE A 677 10.12 -24.47 0.73
C PHE A 677 10.62 -23.29 1.57
N GLU A 678 11.86 -22.88 1.38
CA GLU A 678 12.42 -21.69 2.02
C GLU A 678 13.23 -20.86 1.05
N THR A 679 13.22 -19.55 1.23
CA THR A 679 13.97 -18.62 0.39
C THR A 679 14.32 -17.37 1.18
N SER A 680 15.36 -16.67 0.71
CA SER A 680 15.66 -15.33 1.16
C SER A 680 14.62 -14.34 0.63
N VAL A 681 14.07 -13.50 1.51
CA VAL A 681 13.11 -12.43 1.22
C VAL A 681 13.74 -11.11 1.69
N PRO A 682 13.88 -10.09 0.82
CA PRO A 682 14.44 -8.81 1.21
C PRO A 682 13.47 -8.05 2.13
N PHE A 683 13.99 -7.11 2.93
CA PHE A 683 13.15 -6.30 3.82
C PHE A 683 12.09 -5.51 3.04
N HIS A 684 10.90 -5.42 3.64
CA HIS A 684 9.65 -4.99 3.02
C HIS A 684 9.24 -5.78 1.77
N GLY A 685 9.91 -6.89 1.48
CA GLY A 685 9.72 -7.66 0.26
C GLY A 685 8.77 -8.81 0.44
N VAL A 686 8.48 -9.43 -0.70
CA VAL A 686 7.64 -10.61 -0.80
C VAL A 686 8.26 -11.61 -1.76
N MET A 687 8.17 -12.89 -1.42
CA MET A 687 8.19 -13.96 -2.40
C MET A 687 6.76 -14.42 -2.66
N LEU A 688 6.24 -14.16 -3.86
CA LEU A 688 4.91 -14.61 -4.27
C LEU A 688 5.03 -15.87 -5.12
N LEU A 689 4.37 -16.93 -4.67
CA LEU A 689 4.53 -18.28 -5.18
C LEU A 689 3.19 -18.83 -5.67
N LYS A 690 3.23 -19.59 -6.75
CA LYS A 690 2.20 -20.58 -7.08
C LYS A 690 2.74 -21.96 -6.76
N ILE A 691 2.02 -22.70 -5.93
CA ILE A 691 2.37 -24.04 -5.48
C ILE A 691 1.33 -25.03 -6.01
N THR A 692 1.79 -26.13 -6.59
CA THR A 692 0.92 -27.17 -7.17
C THR A 692 1.41 -28.54 -6.72
N GLU A 693 0.52 -29.33 -6.14
CA GLU A 693 0.77 -30.73 -5.77
C GLU A 693 1.10 -31.56 -7.01
N GLU A 694 2.05 -32.50 -6.90
CA GLU A 694 2.54 -33.32 -8.01
C GLU A 694 1.68 -34.56 -8.30
#